data_AF-A0A834JLG4-F1
#
_entry.id   AF-A0A834JLG4-F1
#
_cell.length_a   1.000
_cell.length_b   1.000
_cell.length_c   1.000
_cell.angle_alpha   90.00
_cell.angle_beta   90.00
_cell.angle_gamma   90.00
#
_symmetry.space_group_name_H-M   'P 1'
#
loop_
_entity.id
_entity.type
_entity.pdbx_description
1 polymer ?
#
loop_
_entity_poly.entity_id
_entity_poly.type
_entity_poly.pdbx_seq_one_letter_code
_entity_poly.pdbx_strand_id
1 'polypeptide(L)'
;MLREFLFCTILLATGFVHGEIKNKGWWKNAVFYQIYPRSFMDSGNDGVGDLKGITSKLEHFVDAGVRGIWLSPIYASPMVDFGYDISDFKAIHPEFGTMKDFETLVAKSKKLGLKVVLDLVPNHTSDKHEWFQKYLAGEKKYKDYYIWRKGRKNDGVTPPNNWISVFSGPAWTYNATLKEWYFHQFEYRQPDLNYNNPKVRAEMEDVIRFWLRKGVDGFRIDAVPHLYERNDLLDEPRKNTTKYYEYGSHIPFNFKLITDVNQNSSASDFKRIIEAWMAHTPSTASANWVLGNHDRSRTASRYPKRDFQMTMLPMILPGVAVTYYGEEIGMVDKSDISWEDTQDPQACNAGKNKYKSQSRDPNRTPFQWDSSKNAGFSKGNRTWLPVHENYKLLNLENQKSSIQQTLYKAYRSLIQLRNSSRALQEGNLKIKVLKLQTHFCNNCEILAISREVPGETVTLFMSFSPVDYIYMKHYGHYCTTDAKMFRTVCFCSLLLATGLVHGEIKNKGWWRNAVFYQIYPRSFMDSNDDGIGDLKGITSKLEHFVDAGVRGIWLSPIYASPMIDFGYDISDFKAIHPEFGTMQDFETLVAKSKKLGLKVILDLVPNHTSDKHEWFQKYLAGEEKYKDYYIWRKGRKDDGYYEYGSHIPFNFKLITDVNHNSSATDFKRIIETWMAHTPSTGSANWVLGNHDRSRTASRYPKRAVQMTMLPMILPGVAVTYYGEEIGMSDKNDISWEDTQDPQACNAGKDKYQSRSRDPNRTPFQWDNSTNAGFSKGNRTWLPVHESYKLLNLENQKNIVGPSVYKVYRSLIQLRNSSRALQEGNLRMNVVKFNTHFCYNCEMLVINREIPGESVTFFMSFSPVLDIFVELNKYMTLYNETYVEADGYYEERHKPYWNNLNLPPFQGAVVSSKN
;
A
#
# COMPACT_ATOMS: atom_id res chain seq x y z
N MET A 1 -15.75 -71.91 57.16
CA MET A 1 -16.68 -71.48 58.22
C MET A 1 -17.04 -70.03 57.94
N LEU A 2 -18.14 -69.79 57.23
CA LEU A 2 -19.46 -69.40 57.79
C LEU A 2 -19.36 -68.05 58.53
N ARG A 3 -19.87 -66.97 57.91
CA ARG A 3 -21.20 -66.34 58.19
C ARG A 3 -20.98 -65.10 59.11
N GLU A 4 -21.69 -63.98 59.06
CA GLU A 4 -22.89 -63.51 58.35
C GLU A 4 -23.16 -62.04 58.77
N PHE A 5 -23.85 -61.26 57.90
CA PHE A 5 -24.82 -60.17 58.20
C PHE A 5 -24.27 -58.80 58.65
N LEU A 6 -24.78 -57.63 58.22
CA LEU A 6 -25.80 -57.23 57.24
C LEU A 6 -25.75 -55.68 57.07
N PHE A 7 -25.84 -55.22 55.82
CA PHE A 7 -26.50 -54.02 55.26
C PHE A 7 -26.12 -52.54 55.59
N CYS A 8 -25.77 -51.87 54.47
CA CYS A 8 -26.23 -50.57 53.95
C CYS A 8 -26.12 -49.29 54.82
N THR A 9 -25.19 -48.40 54.44
CA THR A 9 -25.53 -47.11 53.81
C THR A 9 -24.30 -46.41 53.22
N ILE A 10 -24.56 -45.63 52.18
CA ILE A 10 -23.65 -44.97 51.22
C ILE A 10 -22.71 -43.96 51.91
N LEU A 11 -21.41 -44.05 51.61
CA LEU A 11 -20.43 -43.00 51.90
C LEU A 11 -19.54 -42.79 50.67
N LEU A 12 -19.88 -41.73 49.93
CA LEU A 12 -19.05 -41.10 48.91
C LEU A 12 -17.76 -40.59 49.57
N ALA A 13 -16.64 -41.25 49.30
CA ALA A 13 -15.31 -40.73 49.62
C ALA A 13 -14.52 -40.57 48.31
N THR A 14 -14.23 -39.32 48.03
CA THR A 14 -13.53 -38.75 46.88
C THR A 14 -12.18 -39.41 46.60
N GLY A 15 -12.09 -40.15 45.50
CA GLY A 15 -10.83 -40.42 44.83
C GLY A 15 -10.52 -39.27 43.87
N PHE A 16 -9.44 -38.53 44.12
CA PHE A 16 -8.86 -37.59 43.16
C PHE A 16 -8.34 -38.39 41.95
N VAL A 17 -9.21 -38.59 40.96
CA VAL A 17 -8.76 -38.85 39.60
C VAL A 17 -8.21 -37.50 39.11
N HIS A 18 -6.90 -37.43 38.91
CA HIS A 18 -6.30 -36.38 38.09
C HIS A 18 -6.83 -36.55 36.67
N GLY A 19 -8.00 -35.97 36.42
CA GLY A 19 -8.54 -35.78 35.09
C GLY A 19 -7.67 -34.76 34.40
N GLU A 20 -6.70 -35.24 33.64
CA GLU A 20 -6.05 -34.45 32.61
C GLU A 20 -7.16 -34.02 31.62
N ILE A 21 -7.65 -32.77 31.74
CA ILE A 21 -8.54 -32.21 30.73
C ILE A 21 -7.70 -32.04 29.46
N LYS A 22 -7.72 -33.05 28.58
CA LYS A 22 -7.16 -32.98 27.23
C LYS A 22 -8.01 -32.08 26.34
N ASN A 23 -8.09 -30.79 26.66
CA ASN A 23 -8.79 -29.81 25.82
C ASN A 23 -7.93 -29.48 24.59
N LYS A 24 -7.95 -30.34 23.56
CA LYS A 24 -7.58 -29.95 22.20
C LYS A 24 -8.67 -28.97 21.72
N GLY A 25 -8.55 -27.67 22.03
CA GLY A 25 -9.60 -26.66 21.86
C GLY A 25 -10.40 -26.75 20.55
N TRP A 26 -11.72 -26.57 20.62
CA TRP A 26 -12.67 -26.80 19.51
C TRP A 26 -12.35 -26.03 18.22
N TRP A 27 -11.64 -24.90 18.35
CA TRP A 27 -11.29 -24.00 17.27
C TRP A 27 -10.16 -24.50 16.37
N LYS A 28 -9.31 -25.42 16.84
CA LYS A 28 -8.04 -25.78 16.17
C LYS A 28 -8.17 -26.24 14.72
N ASN A 29 -9.29 -26.87 14.38
CA ASN A 29 -9.60 -27.35 13.02
C ASN A 29 -10.95 -26.81 12.51
N ALA A 30 -11.51 -25.80 13.19
CA ALA A 30 -12.82 -25.28 12.86
C ALA A 30 -12.79 -24.43 11.58
N VAL A 31 -13.92 -24.44 10.88
CA VAL A 31 -14.24 -23.43 9.87
C VAL A 31 -15.04 -22.34 10.56
N PHE A 32 -14.49 -21.12 10.53
CA PHE A 32 -15.14 -19.92 11.00
C PHE A 32 -15.80 -19.21 9.82
N TYR A 33 -17.01 -18.73 10.06
CA TYR A 33 -17.75 -17.94 9.10
C TYR A 33 -18.00 -16.54 9.66
N GLN A 34 -17.40 -15.53 9.04
CA GLN A 34 -17.61 -14.13 9.40
C GLN A 34 -18.93 -13.65 8.80
N ILE A 35 -19.85 -13.27 9.67
CA ILE A 35 -21.12 -12.65 9.34
C ILE A 35 -20.96 -11.14 9.48
N TYR A 36 -21.40 -10.40 8.46
CA TYR A 36 -21.63 -8.96 8.56
C TYR A 36 -23.13 -8.73 8.77
N PRO A 37 -23.60 -8.51 10.02
CA PRO A 37 -25.02 -8.61 10.38
C PRO A 37 -25.95 -7.79 9.49
N ARG A 38 -25.55 -6.53 9.22
CA ARG A 38 -26.31 -5.57 8.40
C ARG A 38 -26.65 -6.07 6.99
N SER A 39 -25.88 -7.02 6.47
CA SER A 39 -25.99 -7.54 5.11
C SER A 39 -26.33 -9.02 5.02
N PHE A 40 -26.57 -9.70 6.14
CA PHE A 40 -26.75 -11.14 6.10
C PHE A 40 -28.20 -11.57 5.84
N MET A 41 -29.15 -11.13 6.67
CA MET A 41 -30.57 -11.42 6.47
C MET A 41 -31.44 -10.41 7.24
N ASP A 42 -32.36 -9.75 6.55
CA ASP A 42 -33.35 -8.84 7.11
C ASP A 42 -34.66 -9.61 7.41
N SER A 43 -35.09 -9.60 8.67
CA SER A 43 -36.36 -10.23 9.07
C SER A 43 -37.53 -9.25 9.18
N GLY A 44 -37.23 -7.95 9.27
CA GLY A 44 -38.19 -6.85 9.45
C GLY A 44 -38.68 -6.21 8.15
N ASN A 45 -38.00 -6.43 7.03
CA ASN A 45 -38.18 -5.79 5.73
C ASN A 45 -37.89 -4.27 5.73
N ASP A 46 -37.01 -3.81 6.61
CA ASP A 46 -36.55 -2.41 6.65
C ASP A 46 -35.31 -2.14 5.79
N GLY A 47 -34.78 -3.19 5.15
CA GLY A 47 -33.60 -3.14 4.29
C GLY A 47 -32.29 -3.39 5.01
N VAL A 48 -32.33 -3.76 6.30
CA VAL A 48 -31.15 -3.99 7.13
C VAL A 48 -31.20 -5.38 7.80
N GLY A 49 -30.08 -6.10 7.76
CA GLY A 49 -29.99 -7.41 8.39
C GLY A 49 -29.94 -7.35 9.93
N ASP A 50 -30.57 -8.33 10.58
CA ASP A 50 -30.80 -8.34 12.03
C ASP A 50 -30.55 -9.72 12.69
N LEU A 51 -30.55 -9.79 14.03
CA LEU A 51 -30.26 -11.02 14.77
C LEU A 51 -31.32 -12.12 14.57
N LYS A 52 -32.58 -11.77 14.34
CA LYS A 52 -33.65 -12.75 14.06
C LYS A 52 -33.46 -13.33 12.67
N GLY A 53 -33.09 -12.50 11.71
CA GLY A 53 -32.68 -12.89 10.36
C GLY A 53 -31.54 -13.90 10.41
N ILE A 54 -30.45 -13.59 11.13
CA ILE A 54 -29.34 -14.55 11.33
C ILE A 54 -29.83 -15.84 11.99
N THR A 55 -30.65 -15.73 13.05
CA THR A 55 -31.22 -16.88 13.77
C THR A 55 -32.05 -17.78 12.86
N SER A 56 -32.80 -17.19 11.91
CA SER A 56 -33.63 -17.92 10.93
C SER A 56 -32.81 -18.70 9.90
N LYS A 57 -31.52 -18.38 9.77
CA LYS A 57 -30.60 -18.97 8.79
C LYS A 57 -29.51 -19.83 9.44
N LEU A 58 -29.55 -20.11 10.75
CA LEU A 58 -28.48 -20.87 11.41
C LEU A 58 -28.28 -22.29 10.81
N GLU A 59 -29.35 -22.90 10.30
CA GLU A 59 -29.33 -24.18 9.60
C GLU A 59 -28.45 -24.16 8.34
N HIS A 60 -28.29 -23.00 7.69
CA HIS A 60 -27.37 -22.85 6.56
C HIS A 60 -25.92 -23.14 6.98
N PHE A 61 -25.48 -22.68 8.16
CA PHE A 61 -24.12 -22.93 8.64
C PHE A 61 -23.90 -24.41 8.94
N VAL A 62 -24.90 -25.08 9.52
CA VAL A 62 -24.87 -26.53 9.76
C VAL A 62 -24.82 -27.29 8.43
N ASP A 63 -25.67 -26.93 7.48
CA ASP A 63 -25.71 -27.49 6.12
C ASP A 63 -24.39 -27.31 5.36
N ALA A 64 -23.71 -26.18 5.59
CA ALA A 64 -22.40 -25.90 5.04
C ALA A 64 -21.26 -26.59 5.82
N GLY A 65 -21.51 -27.10 7.02
CA GLY A 65 -20.52 -27.74 7.90
C GLY A 65 -19.66 -26.78 8.73
N VAL A 66 -20.04 -25.50 8.79
CA VAL A 66 -19.40 -24.46 9.61
C VAL A 66 -19.56 -24.80 11.09
N ARG A 67 -18.51 -24.53 11.89
CA ARG A 67 -18.50 -24.82 13.34
C ARG A 67 -18.48 -23.57 14.21
N GLY A 68 -17.89 -22.48 13.73
CA GLY A 68 -17.87 -21.18 14.41
C GLY A 68 -18.48 -20.09 13.54
N ILE A 69 -19.38 -19.29 14.08
CA ILE A 69 -19.82 -18.04 13.48
C ILE A 69 -19.18 -16.89 14.24
N TRP A 70 -18.60 -15.95 13.51
CA TRP A 70 -18.08 -14.71 14.06
C TRP A 70 -18.96 -13.56 13.58
N LEU A 71 -19.57 -12.84 14.51
CA LEU A 71 -20.37 -11.66 14.21
C LEU A 71 -19.48 -10.42 14.23
N SER A 72 -19.48 -9.66 13.13
CA SER A 72 -19.04 -8.25 13.18
C SER A 72 -19.88 -7.50 14.25
N PRO A 73 -19.44 -6.34 14.76
CA PRO A 73 -20.04 -5.72 15.94
C PRO A 73 -21.56 -5.57 15.88
N ILE A 74 -22.24 -6.05 16.93
CA ILE A 74 -23.71 -5.96 17.11
C ILE A 74 -24.11 -5.05 18.28
N TYR A 75 -23.12 -4.44 18.93
CA TYR A 75 -23.31 -3.62 20.12
C TYR A 75 -24.05 -2.33 19.78
N ALA A 76 -24.73 -1.76 20.77
CA ALA A 76 -25.28 -0.42 20.65
C ALA A 76 -24.19 0.56 20.18
N SER A 77 -24.49 1.25 19.08
CA SER A 77 -23.59 2.12 18.36
C SER A 77 -24.39 3.21 17.64
N PRO A 78 -23.85 4.43 17.45
CA PRO A 78 -24.41 5.42 16.54
C PRO A 78 -24.28 5.07 15.05
N MET A 79 -23.64 3.95 14.71
CA MET A 79 -23.44 3.45 13.34
C MET A 79 -22.57 4.34 12.46
N VAL A 80 -21.67 5.13 13.07
CA VAL A 80 -20.69 5.94 12.33
C VAL A 80 -19.75 5.05 11.53
N ASP A 81 -19.19 4.01 12.14
CA ASP A 81 -18.38 2.98 11.46
C ASP A 81 -19.08 1.63 11.58
N PHE A 82 -20.40 1.64 11.37
CA PHE A 82 -21.26 0.45 11.29
C PHE A 82 -21.10 -0.55 12.45
N GLY A 83 -21.02 -0.05 13.67
CA GLY A 83 -20.98 -0.86 14.88
C GLY A 83 -19.62 -0.90 15.58
N TYR A 84 -18.55 -0.47 14.92
CA TYR A 84 -17.22 -0.36 15.53
C TYR A 84 -17.11 0.86 16.46
N ASP A 85 -17.98 1.87 16.31
CA ASP A 85 -18.16 2.99 17.23
C ASP A 85 -19.17 2.63 18.35
N ILE A 86 -18.73 1.91 19.38
CA ILE A 86 -19.62 1.31 20.40
C ILE A 86 -20.03 2.32 21.47
N SER A 87 -21.32 2.59 21.63
CA SER A 87 -21.88 3.46 22.69
C SER A 87 -22.31 2.71 23.95
N ASP A 88 -22.56 1.41 23.89
CA ASP A 88 -22.70 0.54 25.06
C ASP A 88 -22.26 -0.90 24.71
N PHE A 89 -21.16 -1.34 25.31
CA PHE A 89 -20.58 -2.67 25.09
C PHE A 89 -21.45 -3.83 25.58
N LYS A 90 -22.47 -3.59 26.40
CA LYS A 90 -23.32 -4.64 27.02
C LYS A 90 -24.75 -4.62 26.50
N ALA A 91 -25.06 -3.75 25.54
CA ALA A 91 -26.35 -3.68 24.87
C ALA A 91 -26.24 -4.10 23.40
N ILE A 92 -27.34 -4.61 22.84
CA ILE A 92 -27.51 -4.86 21.41
C ILE A 92 -28.01 -3.59 20.73
N HIS A 93 -27.50 -3.29 19.54
CA HIS A 93 -28.02 -2.15 18.79
C HIS A 93 -29.46 -2.37 18.32
N PRO A 94 -30.36 -1.38 18.44
CA PRO A 94 -31.76 -1.53 18.08
C PRO A 94 -32.04 -1.97 16.63
N GLU A 95 -31.23 -1.55 15.65
CA GLU A 95 -31.36 -2.01 14.23
C GLU A 95 -31.16 -3.52 14.10
N PHE A 96 -30.39 -4.15 15.00
CA PHE A 96 -30.15 -5.60 14.99
C PHE A 96 -31.11 -6.39 15.90
N GLY A 97 -31.81 -5.73 16.81
CA GLY A 97 -32.79 -6.33 17.71
C GLY A 97 -32.49 -6.11 19.19
N THR A 98 -32.82 -7.11 20.03
CA THR A 98 -32.74 -7.02 21.49
C THR A 98 -31.77 -8.03 22.10
N MET A 99 -31.42 -7.84 23.39
CA MET A 99 -30.65 -8.85 24.15
C MET A 99 -31.34 -10.21 24.17
N LYS A 100 -32.68 -10.26 24.17
CA LYS A 100 -33.44 -11.51 24.10
C LYS A 100 -33.27 -12.20 22.74
N ASP A 101 -33.22 -11.43 21.65
CA ASP A 101 -32.95 -11.96 20.31
C ASP A 101 -31.53 -12.54 20.24
N PHE A 102 -30.55 -11.86 20.85
CA PHE A 102 -29.19 -12.38 20.99
C PHE A 102 -29.12 -13.68 21.82
N GLU A 103 -29.77 -13.74 22.97
CA GLU A 103 -29.84 -14.95 23.80
C GLU A 103 -30.52 -16.09 23.05
N THR A 104 -31.54 -15.79 22.24
CA THR A 104 -32.22 -16.75 21.36
C THR A 104 -31.27 -17.28 20.28
N LEU A 105 -30.49 -16.39 19.65
CA LEU A 105 -29.45 -16.75 18.68
C LEU A 105 -28.45 -17.70 19.33
N VAL A 106 -27.85 -17.31 20.47
CA VAL A 106 -26.86 -18.13 21.19
C VAL A 106 -27.45 -19.49 21.59
N ALA A 107 -28.67 -19.51 22.12
CA ALA A 107 -29.34 -20.76 22.52
C ALA A 107 -29.60 -21.68 21.31
N LYS A 108 -30.08 -21.14 20.19
CA LYS A 108 -30.31 -21.92 18.96
C LYS A 108 -28.98 -22.38 18.36
N SER A 109 -27.95 -21.54 18.30
CA SER A 109 -26.60 -21.91 17.85
C SER A 109 -26.05 -23.08 18.67
N LYS A 110 -26.17 -23.04 20.00
CA LYS A 110 -25.74 -24.14 20.88
C LYS A 110 -26.49 -25.44 20.61
N LYS A 111 -27.82 -25.38 20.41
CA LYS A 111 -28.63 -26.56 20.04
C LYS A 111 -28.19 -27.18 18.71
N LEU A 112 -27.72 -26.35 17.79
CA LEU A 112 -27.19 -26.75 16.49
C LEU A 112 -25.69 -27.11 16.51
N GLY A 113 -25.03 -27.07 17.67
CA GLY A 113 -23.60 -27.35 17.80
C GLY A 113 -22.66 -26.26 17.28
N LEU A 114 -23.21 -25.09 16.92
CA LEU A 114 -22.46 -23.93 16.46
C LEU A 114 -21.85 -23.15 17.64
N LYS A 115 -20.70 -22.55 17.38
CA LYS A 115 -19.98 -21.68 18.32
C LYS A 115 -20.13 -20.23 17.92
N VAL A 116 -20.43 -19.35 18.87
CA VAL A 116 -20.65 -17.92 18.61
C VAL A 116 -19.46 -17.13 19.11
N VAL A 117 -18.79 -16.42 18.22
CA VAL A 117 -17.70 -15.49 18.53
C VAL A 117 -18.15 -14.07 18.21
N LEU A 118 -17.85 -13.14 19.11
CA LEU A 118 -18.13 -11.72 18.91
C LEU A 118 -16.89 -10.96 18.49
N ASP A 119 -17.05 -10.00 17.59
CA ASP A 119 -16.05 -8.95 17.43
C ASP A 119 -16.02 -8.08 18.68
N LEU A 120 -14.84 -7.75 19.18
CA LEU A 120 -14.62 -6.83 20.29
C LEU A 120 -13.62 -5.79 19.86
N VAL A 121 -13.98 -4.52 19.99
CA VAL A 121 -13.10 -3.38 19.70
C VAL A 121 -12.68 -2.76 21.03
N PRO A 122 -11.61 -3.28 21.67
CA PRO A 122 -11.18 -2.75 22.95
C PRO A 122 -10.57 -1.36 22.85
N ASN A 123 -10.13 -0.93 21.67
CA ASN A 123 -9.33 0.28 21.48
C ASN A 123 -10.05 1.59 21.85
N HIS A 124 -11.30 1.73 21.44
CA HIS A 124 -12.05 2.97 21.49
C HIS A 124 -13.51 2.71 21.82
N THR A 125 -14.23 3.76 22.19
CA THR A 125 -15.70 3.76 22.27
C THR A 125 -16.26 4.74 21.25
N SER A 126 -17.57 4.84 21.12
CA SER A 126 -18.23 6.01 20.54
C SER A 126 -18.06 7.25 21.43
N ASP A 127 -18.05 8.44 20.83
CA ASP A 127 -18.20 9.71 21.55
C ASP A 127 -19.55 9.79 22.29
N LYS A 128 -20.56 8.99 21.92
CA LYS A 128 -21.84 8.88 22.64
C LYS A 128 -21.83 7.87 23.79
N HIS A 129 -20.71 7.18 24.02
CA HIS A 129 -20.60 6.23 25.14
C HIS A 129 -20.76 6.93 26.49
N GLU A 130 -21.40 6.26 27.45
CA GLU A 130 -21.70 6.79 28.78
C GLU A 130 -20.45 7.39 29.44
N TRP A 131 -19.32 6.68 29.39
CA TRP A 131 -18.06 7.15 29.96
C TRP A 131 -17.58 8.48 29.38
N PHE A 132 -17.65 8.65 28.05
CA PHE A 132 -17.26 9.89 27.39
C PHE A 132 -18.22 11.02 27.75
N GLN A 133 -19.53 10.76 27.66
CA GLN A 133 -20.57 11.75 27.97
C GLN A 133 -20.55 12.17 29.44
N LYS A 134 -20.32 11.25 30.39
CA LYS A 134 -20.20 11.58 31.81
C LYS A 134 -18.98 12.46 32.09
N TYR A 135 -17.86 12.23 31.40
CA TYR A 135 -16.73 13.17 31.51
C TYR A 135 -17.09 14.55 30.95
N LEU A 136 -17.74 14.63 29.79
CA LEU A 136 -18.22 15.91 29.23
C LEU A 136 -19.20 16.63 30.15
N ALA A 137 -20.01 15.89 30.91
CA ALA A 137 -20.94 16.41 31.92
C ALA A 137 -20.26 16.80 33.25
N GLY A 138 -18.94 16.60 33.38
CA GLY A 138 -18.15 17.03 34.54
C GLY A 138 -17.80 15.92 35.56
N GLU A 139 -18.16 14.65 35.31
CA GLU A 139 -17.76 13.54 36.17
C GLU A 139 -16.28 13.19 35.99
N LYS A 140 -15.41 13.81 36.80
CA LYS A 140 -13.94 13.68 36.71
C LYS A 140 -13.40 12.25 36.77
N LYS A 141 -14.15 11.29 37.34
CA LYS A 141 -13.71 9.88 37.44
C LYS A 141 -13.48 9.23 36.06
N TYR A 142 -14.13 9.71 35.00
CA TYR A 142 -13.98 9.22 33.63
C TYR A 142 -12.93 9.99 32.82
N LYS A 143 -12.29 11.02 33.38
CA LYS A 143 -11.25 11.79 32.67
C LYS A 143 -10.18 10.85 32.09
N ASP A 144 -9.63 10.00 32.95
CA ASP A 144 -8.51 9.13 32.58
C ASP A 144 -8.97 7.83 31.90
N TYR A 145 -10.25 7.70 31.54
CA TYR A 145 -10.73 6.59 30.70
C TYR A 145 -10.33 6.80 29.24
N TYR A 146 -10.13 8.04 28.81
CA TYR A 146 -9.72 8.41 27.46
C TYR A 146 -8.42 9.21 27.50
N ILE A 147 -7.80 9.38 26.34
CA ILE A 147 -6.54 10.11 26.22
C ILE A 147 -6.84 11.59 25.90
N TRP A 148 -6.82 12.43 26.95
CA TRP A 148 -6.97 13.88 26.83
C TRP A 148 -5.65 14.62 26.97
N ARG A 149 -5.39 15.63 26.14
CA ARG A 149 -4.16 16.44 26.17
C ARG A 149 -4.43 17.91 25.84
N LYS A 150 -3.57 18.80 26.34
CA LYS A 150 -3.53 20.19 25.87
C LYS A 150 -2.87 20.25 24.49
N GLY A 151 -3.35 21.16 23.65
CA GLY A 151 -2.71 21.43 22.37
C GLY A 151 -1.32 22.03 22.57
N ARG A 152 -0.45 21.96 21.57
CA ARG A 152 0.87 22.65 21.62
C ARG A 152 0.72 24.15 21.85
N LYS A 153 -0.34 24.70 21.29
CA LYS A 153 -0.79 26.07 21.50
C LYS A 153 -2.18 25.96 22.13
N ASN A 154 -2.44 26.75 23.16
CA ASN A 154 -3.76 26.82 23.80
C ASN A 154 -4.74 27.65 22.94
N ASP A 155 -4.76 27.41 21.63
CA ASP A 155 -5.52 28.15 20.62
C ASP A 155 -6.77 27.38 20.14
N GLY A 156 -6.91 26.11 20.52
CA GLY A 156 -7.99 25.24 20.04
C GLY A 156 -7.87 24.82 18.58
N VAL A 157 -6.73 25.09 17.93
CA VAL A 157 -6.46 24.79 16.51
C VAL A 157 -5.24 23.90 16.36
N THR A 158 -4.23 24.03 17.24
CA THR A 158 -2.99 23.27 17.16
C THR A 158 -3.04 22.01 18.04
N PRO A 159 -3.09 20.80 17.46
CA PRO A 159 -3.15 19.55 18.23
C PRO A 159 -1.86 19.30 19.05
N PRO A 160 -1.88 18.35 20.00
CA PRO A 160 -0.73 17.99 20.83
C PRO A 160 0.49 17.53 20.01
N ASN A 161 0.25 16.78 18.92
CA ASN A 161 1.27 16.34 17.98
C ASN A 161 0.69 16.13 16.57
N ASN A 162 1.48 15.55 15.68
CA ASN A 162 1.16 15.31 14.28
C ASN A 162 0.59 13.92 13.97
N TRP A 163 0.13 13.18 14.96
CA TRP A 163 -0.43 11.85 14.73
C TRP A 163 -1.62 11.96 13.78
N ILE A 164 -1.70 11.01 12.85
CA ILE A 164 -2.68 10.97 11.77
C ILE A 164 -3.59 9.77 12.00
N SER A 165 -4.89 9.99 11.89
CA SER A 165 -5.89 8.94 11.96
C SER A 165 -5.73 7.95 10.79
N VAL A 166 -6.02 6.68 11.03
CA VAL A 166 -6.11 5.64 9.99
C VAL A 166 -7.13 6.03 8.91
N PHE A 167 -8.20 6.75 9.29
CA PHE A 167 -9.26 7.20 8.39
C PHE A 167 -9.00 8.59 7.78
N SER A 168 -7.75 9.06 7.82
CA SER A 168 -7.27 10.37 7.36
C SER A 168 -7.56 11.53 8.33
N GLY A 169 -6.74 12.58 8.23
CA GLY A 169 -6.81 13.76 9.10
C GLY A 169 -6.04 13.61 10.42
N PRO A 170 -6.00 14.67 11.26
CA PRO A 170 -5.39 14.58 12.58
C PRO A 170 -6.04 13.50 13.44
N ALA A 171 -5.26 12.76 14.22
CA ALA A 171 -5.75 11.81 15.23
C ALA A 171 -6.20 12.50 16.53
N TRP A 172 -6.42 13.82 16.49
CA TRP A 172 -6.78 14.64 17.64
C TRP A 172 -7.93 15.55 17.28
N THR A 173 -8.96 15.55 18.12
CA THR A 173 -10.12 16.44 17.98
C THR A 173 -10.25 17.35 19.20
N TYR A 174 -10.44 18.65 18.94
CA TYR A 174 -10.54 19.66 19.98
C TYR A 174 -11.94 19.72 20.57
N ASN A 175 -12.03 19.68 21.91
CA ASN A 175 -13.26 19.91 22.64
C ASN A 175 -13.27 21.33 23.22
N ALA A 176 -14.16 22.18 22.70
CA ALA A 176 -14.23 23.59 23.10
C ALA A 176 -14.67 23.79 24.57
N THR A 177 -15.54 22.93 25.10
CA THR A 177 -16.04 23.02 26.47
C THR A 177 -14.94 22.74 27.49
N LEU A 178 -14.16 21.67 27.27
CA LEU A 178 -13.08 21.26 28.17
C LEU A 178 -11.75 21.96 27.88
N LYS A 179 -11.63 22.63 26.73
CA LYS A 179 -10.39 23.25 26.24
C LYS A 179 -9.23 22.25 26.22
N GLU A 180 -9.52 21.03 25.76
CA GLU A 180 -8.59 19.91 25.65
C GLU A 180 -8.84 19.18 24.33
N TRP A 181 -7.82 18.47 23.84
CA TRP A 181 -7.91 17.57 22.70
C TRP A 181 -8.07 16.14 23.21
N TYR A 182 -8.92 15.36 22.57
CA TYR A 182 -8.94 13.90 22.77
C TYR A 182 -8.34 13.19 21.57
N PHE A 183 -7.67 12.08 21.84
CA PHE A 183 -7.07 11.22 20.83
C PHE A 183 -8.12 10.28 20.23
N HIS A 184 -8.03 10.04 18.93
CA HIS A 184 -8.79 9.03 18.21
C HIS A 184 -7.92 8.48 17.08
N GLN A 185 -7.69 7.16 17.07
CA GLN A 185 -6.86 6.55 16.02
C GLN A 185 -7.64 6.37 14.71
N PHE A 186 -8.97 6.33 14.79
CA PHE A 186 -9.88 6.13 13.67
C PHE A 186 -10.77 7.38 13.48
N GLU A 187 -12.09 7.25 13.41
CA GLU A 187 -13.01 8.38 13.24
C GLU A 187 -13.01 9.28 14.49
N TYR A 188 -13.28 10.58 14.34
CA TYR A 188 -13.25 11.50 15.50
C TYR A 188 -14.34 11.20 16.55
N ARG A 189 -15.40 10.49 16.17
CA ARG A 189 -16.44 9.97 17.06
C ARG A 189 -16.05 8.62 17.66
N GLN A 190 -14.83 8.15 17.45
CA GLN A 190 -14.23 6.97 18.07
C GLN A 190 -13.07 7.35 19.00
N PRO A 191 -13.31 8.04 20.14
CA PRO A 191 -12.27 8.39 21.10
C PRO A 191 -11.59 7.15 21.70
N ASP A 192 -10.26 7.16 21.72
CA ASP A 192 -9.44 6.04 22.17
C ASP A 192 -9.37 5.95 23.71
N LEU A 193 -9.49 4.71 24.20
CA LEU A 193 -9.42 4.35 25.60
C LEU A 193 -7.97 4.35 26.09
N ASN A 194 -7.74 4.85 27.30
CA ASN A 194 -6.42 4.89 27.90
C ASN A 194 -6.07 3.57 28.61
N TYR A 195 -5.45 2.62 27.90
CA TYR A 195 -5.06 1.32 28.47
C TYR A 195 -3.97 1.38 29.54
N ASN A 196 -3.30 2.53 29.76
CA ASN A 196 -2.44 2.70 30.93
C ASN A 196 -3.25 2.72 32.24
N ASN A 197 -4.55 3.07 32.18
CA ASN A 197 -5.42 3.11 33.34
C ASN A 197 -5.92 1.70 33.74
N PRO A 198 -5.61 1.21 34.96
CA PRO A 198 -6.09 -0.10 35.41
C PRO A 198 -7.61 -0.23 35.48
N LYS A 199 -8.34 0.88 35.65
CA LYS A 199 -9.81 0.86 35.66
C LYS A 199 -10.37 0.54 34.28
N VAL A 200 -9.81 1.12 33.21
CA VAL A 200 -10.20 0.81 31.82
C VAL A 200 -9.98 -0.67 31.52
N ARG A 201 -8.85 -1.23 31.95
CA ARG A 201 -8.57 -2.66 31.80
C ARG A 201 -9.60 -3.51 32.55
N ALA A 202 -9.92 -3.16 33.79
CA ALA A 202 -10.94 -3.86 34.58
C ALA A 202 -12.35 -3.78 33.97
N GLU A 203 -12.74 -2.63 33.40
CA GLU A 203 -14.02 -2.44 32.71
C GLU A 203 -14.08 -3.32 31.44
N MET A 204 -13.01 -3.34 30.64
CA MET A 204 -12.95 -4.18 29.45
C MET A 204 -12.94 -5.68 29.80
N GLU A 205 -12.26 -6.07 30.89
CA GLU A 205 -12.36 -7.43 31.42
C GLU A 205 -13.80 -7.78 31.85
N ASP A 206 -14.54 -6.86 32.47
CA ASP A 206 -15.95 -7.11 32.82
C ASP A 206 -16.86 -7.17 31.59
N VAL A 207 -16.62 -6.36 30.56
CA VAL A 207 -17.28 -6.51 29.24
C VAL A 207 -17.05 -7.91 28.68
N ILE A 208 -15.80 -8.39 28.67
CA ILE A 208 -15.45 -9.74 28.23
C ILE A 208 -16.19 -10.80 29.08
N ARG A 209 -16.14 -10.69 30.42
CA ARG A 209 -16.82 -11.61 31.33
C ARG A 209 -18.34 -11.58 31.14
N PHE A 210 -18.94 -10.42 30.86
CA PHE A 210 -20.38 -10.28 30.62
C PHE A 210 -20.82 -11.15 29.44
N TRP A 211 -20.16 -11.03 28.29
CA TRP A 211 -20.52 -11.80 27.09
C TRP A 211 -20.18 -13.29 27.22
N LEU A 212 -19.08 -13.64 27.90
CA LEU A 212 -18.80 -15.04 28.23
C LEU A 212 -19.89 -15.65 29.12
N ARG A 213 -20.41 -14.90 30.11
CA ARG A 213 -21.55 -15.33 30.95
C ARG A 213 -22.85 -15.46 30.14
N LYS A 214 -23.06 -14.63 29.11
CA LYS A 214 -24.15 -14.79 28.13
C LYS A 214 -23.96 -16.01 27.22
N GLY A 215 -22.78 -16.61 27.25
CA GLY A 215 -22.52 -17.89 26.62
C GLY A 215 -21.90 -17.82 25.23
N VAL A 216 -21.27 -16.69 24.90
CA VAL A 216 -20.35 -16.53 23.77
C VAL A 216 -19.14 -17.45 23.96
N ASP A 217 -18.65 -18.04 22.87
CA ASP A 217 -17.57 -19.03 22.87
C ASP A 217 -16.17 -18.41 22.64
N GLY A 218 -16.08 -17.12 22.34
CA GLY A 218 -14.82 -16.37 22.23
C GLY A 218 -14.97 -14.97 21.61
N PHE A 219 -13.83 -14.28 21.42
CA PHE A 219 -13.79 -12.96 20.78
C PHE A 219 -12.76 -12.91 19.65
N ARG A 220 -13.10 -12.18 18.60
CA ARG A 220 -12.14 -11.59 17.66
C ARG A 220 -11.83 -10.20 18.20
N ILE A 221 -10.56 -9.91 18.48
CA ILE A 221 -10.16 -8.65 19.11
C ILE A 221 -9.60 -7.71 18.03
N ASP A 222 -10.29 -6.62 17.78
CA ASP A 222 -9.95 -5.64 16.76
C ASP A 222 -8.97 -4.57 17.25
N ALA A 223 -8.29 -3.92 16.31
CA ALA A 223 -7.44 -2.75 16.54
C ALA A 223 -6.35 -2.90 17.63
N VAL A 224 -5.97 -4.13 17.99
CA VAL A 224 -4.92 -4.43 19.01
C VAL A 224 -3.62 -3.63 18.82
N PRO A 225 -3.10 -3.41 17.59
CA PRO A 225 -1.88 -2.61 17.39
C PRO A 225 -1.97 -1.16 17.87
N HIS A 226 -3.17 -0.66 18.16
CA HIS A 226 -3.46 0.72 18.57
C HIS A 226 -3.86 0.82 20.05
N LEU A 227 -3.78 -0.25 20.86
CA LEU A 227 -4.21 -0.19 22.26
C LEU A 227 -3.34 0.71 23.15
N TYR A 228 -2.09 0.95 22.77
CA TYR A 228 -1.14 1.74 23.55
C TYR A 228 -0.38 2.72 22.68
N GLU A 229 -0.45 3.99 23.05
CA GLU A 229 0.37 5.07 22.50
C GLU A 229 1.52 5.42 23.44
N ARG A 230 2.55 6.08 22.88
CA ARG A 230 3.62 6.66 23.69
C ARG A 230 3.08 7.85 24.51
N ASN A 231 3.38 7.86 25.81
CA ASN A 231 2.98 8.95 26.69
C ASN A 231 3.79 10.25 26.50
N ASP A 232 4.92 10.20 25.80
CA ASP A 232 5.77 11.36 25.54
C ASP A 232 5.23 12.29 24.44
N LEU A 233 4.16 11.87 23.74
CA LEU A 233 3.48 12.63 22.68
C LEU A 233 4.42 13.15 21.59
N LEU A 234 5.56 12.48 21.37
CA LEU A 234 6.49 12.89 20.33
C LEU A 234 5.75 12.93 18.99
N ASP A 235 6.11 13.92 18.17
CA ASP A 235 5.69 13.92 16.78
C ASP A 235 6.13 12.57 16.18
N GLU A 236 5.21 11.88 15.51
CA GLU A 236 5.58 10.94 14.47
C GLU A 236 6.59 11.65 13.56
N PRO A 237 7.57 10.95 12.99
CA PRO A 237 8.40 11.54 11.95
C PRO A 237 7.50 12.02 10.80
N ARG A 238 7.11 13.30 10.84
CA ARG A 238 6.56 14.01 9.69
C ARG A 238 7.57 13.75 8.58
N LYS A 239 7.12 13.43 7.36
CA LYS A 239 7.88 13.75 6.14
C LYS A 239 8.01 15.27 6.01
N ASN A 240 8.47 15.96 7.06
CA ASN A 240 8.82 17.35 6.99
C ASN A 240 10.27 17.36 6.56
N THR A 241 10.46 17.21 5.25
CA THR A 241 11.78 17.27 4.63
C THR A 241 12.53 18.54 5.04
N THR A 242 11.83 19.63 5.42
CA THR A 242 12.49 20.84 5.94
C THR A 242 13.07 20.69 7.36
N LYS A 243 12.65 19.71 8.18
CA LYS A 243 13.32 19.40 9.46
C LYS A 243 14.77 18.97 9.24
N TYR A 244 15.12 18.40 8.07
CA TYR A 244 16.52 18.05 7.79
C TYR A 244 17.44 19.26 7.76
N TYR A 245 16.95 20.49 7.53
CA TYR A 245 17.77 21.69 7.72
C TYR A 245 18.23 21.85 9.18
N GLU A 246 17.38 21.50 10.14
CA GLU A 246 17.71 21.55 11.58
C GLU A 246 18.72 20.47 11.97
N TYR A 247 18.77 19.37 11.21
CA TYR A 247 19.71 18.25 11.39
C TYR A 247 20.98 18.37 10.53
N GLY A 248 21.28 19.56 10.00
CA GLY A 248 22.52 19.86 9.29
C GLY A 248 22.52 19.63 7.77
N SER A 249 21.39 19.21 7.18
CA SER A 249 21.28 19.15 5.72
C SER A 249 21.29 20.56 5.12
N HIS A 250 22.20 20.77 4.18
CA HIS A 250 22.26 22.03 3.42
C HIS A 250 21.11 22.16 2.41
N ILE A 251 20.65 21.02 1.88
CA ILE A 251 19.62 20.93 0.83
C ILE A 251 18.89 19.58 0.96
N PRO A 252 17.79 19.50 1.72
CA PRO A 252 16.91 18.35 1.68
C PRO A 252 15.98 18.45 0.46
N PHE A 253 16.03 17.46 -0.43
CA PHE A 253 15.37 17.54 -1.74
C PHE A 253 13.85 17.73 -1.65
N ASN A 254 13.35 18.74 -2.37
CA ASN A 254 11.95 19.11 -2.44
C ASN A 254 11.25 18.40 -3.60
N PHE A 255 10.55 17.31 -3.32
CA PHE A 255 9.82 16.54 -4.33
C PHE A 255 8.38 17.00 -4.55
N LYS A 256 7.93 18.12 -3.96
CA LYS A 256 6.52 18.55 -4.04
C LYS A 256 6.03 18.84 -5.47
N LEU A 257 6.91 19.27 -6.37
CA LEU A 257 6.58 19.44 -7.79
C LEU A 257 6.40 18.11 -8.55
N ILE A 258 6.77 16.99 -7.92
CA ILE A 258 6.58 15.63 -8.42
C ILE A 258 5.35 14.98 -7.77
N THR A 259 5.16 15.17 -6.46
CA THR A 259 4.16 14.43 -5.68
C THR A 259 2.85 15.16 -5.46
N ASP A 260 2.84 16.49 -5.47
CA ASP A 260 1.71 17.29 -4.98
C ASP A 260 1.00 18.08 -6.10
N VAL A 261 1.56 18.08 -7.33
CA VAL A 261 0.98 18.67 -8.56
C VAL A 261 1.16 17.76 -9.77
N ASN A 262 0.27 17.91 -10.75
CA ASN A 262 0.24 17.17 -12.02
C ASN A 262 -0.39 18.02 -13.14
N GLN A 263 -0.54 17.46 -14.35
CA GLN A 263 -1.13 18.15 -15.52
C GLN A 263 -2.51 18.78 -15.30
N ASN A 264 -3.29 18.31 -14.32
CA ASN A 264 -4.63 18.82 -14.01
C ASN A 264 -4.62 19.88 -12.90
N SER A 265 -3.45 20.25 -12.38
CA SER A 265 -3.33 21.22 -11.28
C SER A 265 -3.55 22.65 -11.75
N SER A 266 -4.21 23.46 -10.91
CA SER A 266 -4.49 24.87 -11.19
C SER A 266 -3.28 25.77 -10.94
N ALA A 267 -3.34 27.04 -11.38
CA ALA A 267 -2.31 28.03 -11.02
C ALA A 267 -2.23 28.21 -9.50
N SER A 268 -3.37 28.09 -8.81
CA SER A 268 -3.48 28.19 -7.36
C SER A 268 -2.79 27.03 -6.64
N ASP A 269 -2.81 25.82 -7.20
CA ASP A 269 -2.10 24.66 -6.63
C ASP A 269 -0.60 24.84 -6.65
N PHE A 270 -0.06 25.28 -7.79
CA PHE A 270 1.36 25.61 -7.92
C PHE A 270 1.77 26.72 -6.96
N LYS A 271 1.00 27.81 -6.89
CA LYS A 271 1.22 28.90 -5.92
C LYS A 271 1.29 28.36 -4.48
N ARG A 272 0.28 27.58 -4.07
CA ARG A 272 0.18 27.02 -2.71
C ARG A 272 1.39 26.17 -2.34
N ILE A 273 1.87 25.32 -3.25
CA ILE A 273 3.03 24.45 -2.99
C ILE A 273 4.33 25.25 -2.88
N ILE A 274 4.52 26.23 -3.75
CA ILE A 274 5.70 27.10 -3.73
C ILE A 274 5.72 27.91 -2.43
N GLU A 275 4.61 28.57 -2.08
CA GLU A 275 4.49 29.35 -0.84
C GLU A 275 4.66 28.47 0.39
N ALA A 276 4.09 27.27 0.41
CA ALA A 276 4.23 26.34 1.51
C ALA A 276 5.70 25.93 1.73
N TRP A 277 6.46 25.64 0.66
CA TRP A 277 7.87 25.29 0.80
C TRP A 277 8.72 26.48 1.28
N MET A 278 8.46 27.66 0.74
CA MET A 278 9.17 28.89 1.14
C MET A 278 8.88 29.27 2.60
N ALA A 279 7.64 29.11 3.06
CA ALA A 279 7.25 29.41 4.44
C ALA A 279 7.92 28.50 5.48
N HIS A 280 8.27 27.26 5.10
CA HIS A 280 8.88 26.27 6.00
C HIS A 280 10.40 26.13 5.81
N THR A 281 10.99 26.83 4.85
CA THR A 281 12.44 26.87 4.66
C THR A 281 13.01 27.94 5.60
N PRO A 282 13.96 27.60 6.51
CA PRO A 282 14.57 28.59 7.39
C PRO A 282 15.21 29.74 6.59
N SER A 283 15.15 30.97 7.10
CA SER A 283 15.71 32.16 6.43
C SER A 283 17.22 32.09 6.19
N THR A 284 17.93 31.27 6.97
CA THR A 284 19.37 31.00 6.84
C THR A 284 19.70 29.90 5.82
N ALA A 285 18.70 29.12 5.40
CA ALA A 285 18.83 27.97 4.51
C ALA A 285 18.58 28.34 3.03
N SER A 286 18.57 27.36 2.14
CA SER A 286 18.31 27.58 0.70
C SER A 286 17.32 26.59 0.18
N ALA A 287 16.20 27.09 -0.36
CA ALA A 287 15.19 26.27 -1.00
C ALA A 287 15.77 25.52 -2.21
N ASN A 288 15.09 24.46 -2.64
CA ASN A 288 15.41 23.75 -3.87
C ASN A 288 14.13 23.28 -4.56
N TRP A 289 14.25 22.97 -5.85
CA TRP A 289 13.13 22.63 -6.72
C TRP A 289 13.51 21.48 -7.64
N VAL A 290 12.88 20.33 -7.42
CA VAL A 290 13.12 19.10 -8.20
C VAL A 290 11.91 18.82 -9.09
N LEU A 291 12.12 18.75 -10.41
CA LEU A 291 11.07 18.43 -11.37
C LEU A 291 10.99 16.94 -11.70
N GLY A 292 12.09 16.21 -11.63
CA GLY A 292 12.11 14.79 -11.97
C GLY A 292 13.20 14.05 -11.24
N ASN A 293 13.12 12.72 -11.26
CA ASN A 293 14.13 11.82 -10.74
C ASN A 293 13.92 10.42 -11.33
N HIS A 294 14.75 9.47 -10.91
CA HIS A 294 14.71 8.08 -11.37
C HIS A 294 13.60 7.23 -10.73
N ASP A 295 12.73 7.78 -9.88
CA ASP A 295 11.66 7.02 -9.21
C ASP A 295 10.26 7.39 -9.69
N ARG A 296 10.14 8.39 -10.56
CA ARG A 296 8.87 8.96 -10.99
C ARG A 296 8.92 9.29 -12.47
N SER A 297 7.77 9.18 -13.14
CA SER A 297 7.59 9.56 -14.54
C SER A 297 8.26 10.88 -14.89
N ARG A 298 8.90 10.95 -16.05
CA ARG A 298 9.61 12.14 -16.55
C ARG A 298 8.69 13.34 -16.67
N THR A 299 9.25 14.53 -16.48
CA THR A 299 8.50 15.79 -16.46
C THR A 299 7.67 16.01 -17.73
N ALA A 300 8.23 15.72 -18.91
CA ALA A 300 7.53 15.84 -20.19
C ALA A 300 6.33 14.88 -20.33
N SER A 301 6.41 13.70 -19.71
CA SER A 301 5.29 12.74 -19.64
C SER A 301 4.23 13.15 -18.62
N ARG A 302 4.63 13.76 -17.50
CA ARG A 302 3.70 14.24 -16.47
C ARG A 302 2.99 15.53 -16.87
N TYR A 303 3.59 16.33 -17.75
CA TYR A 303 3.08 17.62 -18.22
C TYR A 303 3.18 17.77 -19.75
N PRO A 304 2.41 16.97 -20.52
CA PRO A 304 2.48 17.01 -21.98
C PRO A 304 2.25 18.42 -22.52
N LYS A 305 3.09 18.85 -23.47
CA LYS A 305 3.06 20.18 -24.13
C LYS A 305 3.42 21.37 -23.24
N ARG A 306 3.88 21.15 -22.00
CA ARG A 306 4.26 22.23 -21.06
C ARG A 306 5.75 22.22 -20.72
N ASP A 307 6.57 21.57 -21.53
CA ASP A 307 8.00 21.33 -21.26
C ASP A 307 8.78 22.63 -21.01
N PHE A 308 8.54 23.66 -21.82
CA PHE A 308 9.14 24.98 -21.64
C PHE A 308 8.70 25.64 -20.33
N GLN A 309 7.39 25.62 -20.02
CA GLN A 309 6.85 26.23 -18.80
C GLN A 309 7.42 25.55 -17.55
N MET A 310 7.45 24.21 -17.57
CA MET A 310 7.98 23.43 -16.46
C MET A 310 9.49 23.64 -16.30
N THR A 311 10.26 23.75 -17.39
CA THR A 311 11.69 24.06 -17.34
C THR A 311 11.99 25.47 -16.80
N MET A 312 11.15 26.47 -17.12
CA MET A 312 11.30 27.84 -16.61
C MET A 312 11.03 27.96 -15.12
N LEU A 313 10.11 27.16 -14.58
CA LEU A 313 9.65 27.28 -13.19
C LEU A 313 10.78 27.18 -12.14
N PRO A 314 11.60 26.12 -12.06
CA PRO A 314 12.69 26.06 -11.08
C PRO A 314 13.77 27.13 -11.34
N MET A 315 13.92 27.58 -12.59
CA MET A 315 14.93 28.58 -12.99
C MET A 315 14.61 30.00 -12.51
N ILE A 316 13.35 30.33 -12.23
CA ILE A 316 12.97 31.62 -11.63
C ILE A 316 12.90 31.57 -10.11
N LEU A 317 12.60 30.41 -9.52
CA LEU A 317 12.38 30.29 -8.09
C LEU A 317 13.67 30.49 -7.26
N PRO A 318 13.58 30.98 -6.01
CA PRO A 318 14.74 31.18 -5.14
C PRO A 318 15.44 29.86 -4.79
N GLY A 319 16.77 29.88 -4.69
CA GLY A 319 17.55 28.73 -4.22
C GLY A 319 18.10 27.85 -5.35
N VAL A 320 17.97 26.54 -5.23
CA VAL A 320 18.67 25.57 -6.08
C VAL A 320 17.70 24.95 -7.10
N ALA A 321 18.07 24.98 -8.38
CA ALA A 321 17.34 24.24 -9.41
C ALA A 321 17.98 22.86 -9.60
N VAL A 322 17.17 21.81 -9.64
CA VAL A 322 17.64 20.44 -9.84
C VAL A 322 16.99 19.88 -11.10
N THR A 323 17.83 19.38 -12.00
CA THR A 323 17.45 18.82 -13.30
C THR A 323 17.84 17.35 -13.34
N TYR A 324 16.91 16.48 -13.67
CA TYR A 324 17.17 15.07 -13.92
C TYR A 324 17.56 14.85 -15.39
N TYR A 325 18.50 13.93 -15.65
CA TYR A 325 19.02 13.75 -17.01
C TYR A 325 17.91 13.51 -18.03
N GLY A 326 17.94 14.26 -19.13
CA GLY A 326 16.94 14.20 -20.20
C GLY A 326 15.84 15.25 -20.08
N GLU A 327 15.67 15.92 -18.93
CA GLU A 327 14.70 17.02 -18.79
C GLU A 327 15.05 18.22 -19.68
N GLU A 328 16.34 18.51 -19.88
CA GLU A 328 16.84 19.62 -20.69
C GLU A 328 16.58 19.45 -22.19
N ILE A 329 16.33 18.23 -22.64
CA ILE A 329 15.92 17.91 -24.02
C ILE A 329 14.46 17.42 -24.10
N GLY A 330 13.77 17.25 -22.97
CA GLY A 330 12.36 16.87 -22.93
C GLY A 330 12.13 15.37 -23.17
N MET A 331 13.02 14.51 -22.68
CA MET A 331 12.80 13.06 -22.71
C MET A 331 11.47 12.69 -22.03
N VAL A 332 10.76 11.74 -22.64
CA VAL A 332 9.51 11.16 -22.15
C VAL A 332 9.73 9.72 -21.70
N ASP A 333 8.83 9.23 -20.86
CA ASP A 333 8.81 7.84 -20.41
C ASP A 333 8.66 6.87 -21.59
N LYS A 334 9.40 5.76 -21.56
CA LYS A 334 9.13 4.60 -22.42
C LYS A 334 8.13 3.68 -21.73
N SER A 335 6.84 3.96 -21.89
CA SER A 335 5.77 3.21 -21.18
C SER A 335 5.53 1.79 -21.69
N ASP A 336 6.10 1.44 -22.83
CA ASP A 336 5.94 0.16 -23.53
C ASP A 336 7.11 -0.83 -23.28
N ILE A 337 7.94 -0.62 -22.25
CA ILE A 337 8.95 -1.60 -21.81
C ILE A 337 8.25 -2.92 -21.50
N SER A 338 8.76 -4.01 -22.09
CA SER A 338 8.21 -5.36 -21.88
C SER A 338 8.52 -5.86 -20.47
N TRP A 339 7.83 -6.92 -20.04
CA TRP A 339 8.18 -7.55 -18.77
C TRP A 339 9.58 -8.16 -18.82
N GLU A 340 9.92 -8.75 -19.96
CA GLU A 340 11.21 -9.40 -20.21
C GLU A 340 12.37 -8.40 -20.17
N ASP A 341 12.10 -7.14 -20.52
CA ASP A 341 13.05 -6.03 -20.45
C ASP A 341 12.97 -5.23 -19.14
N THR A 342 12.04 -5.56 -18.24
CA THR A 342 11.90 -4.88 -16.94
C THR A 342 13.02 -5.34 -16.01
N GLN A 343 13.76 -4.38 -15.48
CA GLN A 343 14.87 -4.62 -14.56
C GLN A 343 14.57 -4.11 -13.14
N ASP A 344 13.59 -3.21 -12.97
CA ASP A 344 13.28 -2.60 -11.66
C ASP A 344 12.89 -3.66 -10.61
N PRO A 345 13.67 -3.83 -9.53
CA PRO A 345 13.36 -4.78 -8.47
C PRO A 345 11.95 -4.59 -7.90
N GLN A 346 11.46 -3.35 -7.81
CA GLN A 346 10.09 -3.09 -7.34
C GLN A 346 9.05 -3.71 -8.29
N ALA A 347 9.28 -3.61 -9.60
CA ALA A 347 8.42 -4.18 -10.62
C ALA A 347 8.57 -5.70 -10.72
N CYS A 348 9.80 -6.20 -10.63
CA CYS A 348 10.11 -7.63 -10.60
C CYS A 348 9.42 -8.30 -9.40
N ASN A 349 9.50 -7.69 -8.22
CA ASN A 349 8.82 -8.16 -7.00
C ASN A 349 7.29 -8.06 -7.11
N ALA A 350 6.77 -7.09 -7.88
CA ALA A 350 5.34 -6.97 -8.14
C ALA A 350 4.80 -8.00 -9.16
N GLY A 351 5.68 -8.57 -9.99
CA GLY A 351 5.38 -9.61 -10.97
C GLY A 351 4.87 -9.11 -12.33
N LYS A 352 4.90 -10.00 -13.33
CA LYS A 352 4.63 -9.77 -14.76
C LYS A 352 3.33 -9.05 -15.11
N ASN A 353 2.35 -9.04 -14.23
CA ASN A 353 1.05 -8.43 -14.52
C ASN A 353 0.87 -7.09 -13.81
N LYS A 354 1.71 -6.76 -12.81
CA LYS A 354 1.69 -5.47 -12.10
C LYS A 354 2.89 -4.59 -12.40
N TYR A 355 3.93 -5.14 -13.03
CA TYR A 355 5.18 -4.46 -13.32
C TYR A 355 4.96 -3.07 -13.94
N LYS A 356 4.06 -2.93 -14.92
CA LYS A 356 3.81 -1.62 -15.57
C LYS A 356 3.37 -0.53 -14.59
N SER A 357 2.59 -0.89 -13.57
CA SER A 357 2.11 0.06 -12.56
C SER A 357 3.10 0.34 -11.44
N GLN A 358 4.15 -0.50 -11.32
CA GLN A 358 5.13 -0.46 -10.24
C GLN A 358 6.53 -0.09 -10.73
N SER A 359 6.79 -0.20 -12.03
CA SER A 359 8.11 -0.02 -12.63
C SER A 359 8.47 1.44 -12.76
N ARG A 360 9.69 1.71 -12.33
CA ARG A 360 10.41 2.96 -12.51
C ARG A 360 11.31 2.91 -13.77
N ASP A 361 11.36 1.79 -14.49
CA ASP A 361 12.16 1.64 -15.71
C ASP A 361 11.78 2.63 -16.83
N PRO A 362 10.49 2.97 -17.07
CA PRO A 362 10.12 3.92 -18.12
C PRO A 362 10.84 5.26 -18.03
N ASN A 363 11.11 5.73 -16.82
CA ASN A 363 11.81 7.00 -16.56
C ASN A 363 13.32 6.82 -16.35
N ARG A 364 13.87 5.59 -16.49
CA ARG A 364 15.30 5.26 -16.35
C ARG A 364 15.96 4.88 -17.69
N THR A 365 15.28 5.04 -18.83
CA THR A 365 15.82 4.66 -20.15
C THR A 365 17.08 5.44 -20.54
N PRO A 366 17.98 4.88 -21.38
CA PRO A 366 19.22 5.54 -21.77
C PRO A 366 19.05 6.94 -22.38
N PHE A 367 20.00 7.84 -22.11
CA PHE A 367 19.98 9.22 -22.59
C PHE A 367 20.09 9.30 -24.12
N GLN A 368 19.42 10.28 -24.70
CA GLN A 368 19.31 10.45 -26.15
C GLN A 368 20.32 11.48 -26.68
N TRP A 369 21.57 11.05 -26.88
CA TRP A 369 22.67 11.92 -27.34
C TRP A 369 22.51 12.35 -28.80
N ASP A 370 22.29 11.39 -29.68
CA ASP A 370 22.21 11.58 -31.13
C ASP A 370 21.26 10.58 -31.79
N SER A 371 21.20 10.58 -33.12
CA SER A 371 20.34 9.69 -33.91
C SER A 371 20.97 8.33 -34.27
N SER A 372 22.18 8.05 -33.77
CA SER A 372 22.89 6.80 -34.02
C SER A 372 22.34 5.63 -33.19
N LYS A 373 22.91 4.43 -33.33
CA LYS A 373 22.46 3.22 -32.63
C LYS A 373 22.39 3.48 -31.12
N ASN A 374 21.30 3.02 -30.48
CA ASN A 374 20.99 3.26 -29.07
C ASN A 374 21.09 4.75 -28.66
N ALA A 375 20.74 5.67 -29.56
CA ALA A 375 20.82 7.12 -29.36
C ALA A 375 22.20 7.66 -28.95
N GLY A 376 23.28 7.00 -29.38
CA GLY A 376 24.65 7.38 -29.04
C GLY A 376 25.05 7.06 -27.59
N PHE A 377 24.19 6.40 -26.81
CA PHE A 377 24.49 5.96 -25.44
C PHE A 377 25.48 4.78 -25.42
N SER A 378 25.31 3.79 -26.31
CA SER A 378 26.12 2.58 -26.40
C SER A 378 26.19 2.09 -27.85
N LYS A 379 27.32 1.55 -28.30
CA LYS A 379 27.42 0.88 -29.63
C LYS A 379 27.08 -0.61 -29.53
N GLY A 380 26.94 -1.13 -28.31
CA GLY A 380 26.57 -2.50 -28.00
C GLY A 380 25.26 -2.94 -28.68
N ASN A 381 25.05 -4.26 -28.73
CA ASN A 381 23.87 -4.83 -29.40
C ASN A 381 22.57 -4.71 -28.58
N ARG A 382 22.69 -4.51 -27.27
CA ARG A 382 21.58 -4.29 -26.36
C ARG A 382 21.99 -3.29 -25.30
N THR A 383 21.01 -2.63 -24.72
CA THR A 383 21.16 -1.75 -23.57
C THR A 383 20.43 -2.38 -22.39
N TRP A 384 20.81 -2.02 -21.17
CA TRP A 384 20.19 -2.59 -19.96
C TRP A 384 18.69 -2.27 -19.84
N LEU A 385 18.27 -1.13 -20.41
CA LEU A 385 16.88 -0.79 -20.70
C LEU A 385 16.76 -0.26 -22.14
N PRO A 386 15.68 -0.59 -22.86
CA PRO A 386 15.52 -0.17 -24.25
C PRO A 386 15.36 1.35 -24.37
N VAL A 387 15.97 1.93 -25.41
CA VAL A 387 15.88 3.36 -25.73
C VAL A 387 14.52 3.71 -26.30
N HIS A 388 14.01 4.90 -25.98
CA HIS A 388 12.74 5.39 -26.52
C HIS A 388 12.86 5.68 -28.03
N GLU A 389 11.91 5.21 -28.84
CA GLU A 389 11.97 5.25 -30.32
C GLU A 389 12.07 6.66 -30.92
N ASN A 390 11.55 7.67 -30.20
CA ASN A 390 11.63 9.07 -30.62
C ASN A 390 13.06 9.64 -30.67
N TYR A 391 14.09 8.91 -30.21
CA TYR A 391 15.47 9.41 -30.16
C TYR A 391 16.01 9.87 -31.50
N LYS A 392 15.49 9.35 -32.62
CA LYS A 392 15.86 9.79 -33.97
C LYS A 392 15.53 11.25 -34.24
N LEU A 393 14.48 11.77 -33.59
CA LEU A 393 14.01 13.15 -33.70
C LEU A 393 14.37 13.97 -32.47
N LEU A 394 14.04 13.46 -31.28
CA LEU A 394 14.31 14.07 -29.99
C LEU A 394 15.66 13.59 -29.46
N ASN A 395 16.72 14.33 -29.73
CA ASN A 395 18.04 14.08 -29.15
C ASN A 395 18.82 15.40 -28.99
N LEU A 396 19.90 15.35 -28.23
CA LEU A 396 20.71 16.53 -27.93
C LEU A 396 21.36 17.13 -29.18
N GLU A 397 21.94 16.31 -30.06
CA GLU A 397 22.59 16.77 -31.29
C GLU A 397 21.62 17.58 -32.18
N ASN A 398 20.44 17.03 -32.46
CA ASN A 398 19.39 17.70 -33.24
C ASN A 398 18.94 19.02 -32.58
N GLN A 399 18.80 19.04 -31.25
CA GLN A 399 18.38 20.27 -30.55
C GLN A 399 19.47 21.34 -30.54
N LYS A 400 20.74 20.95 -30.58
CA LYS A 400 21.89 21.86 -30.72
C LYS A 400 21.99 22.43 -32.13
N SER A 401 21.83 21.59 -33.15
CA SER A 401 22.04 21.95 -34.56
C SER A 401 20.83 22.63 -35.21
N SER A 402 19.62 22.46 -34.66
CA SER A 402 18.41 23.12 -35.18
C SER A 402 18.58 24.63 -35.30
N ILE A 403 18.02 25.25 -36.34
CA ILE A 403 17.97 26.72 -36.46
C ILE A 403 16.86 27.35 -35.60
N GLN A 404 15.86 26.55 -35.22
CA GLN A 404 14.71 27.01 -34.43
C GLN A 404 15.05 27.04 -32.93
N GLN A 405 14.17 27.66 -32.14
CA GLN A 405 14.23 27.60 -30.69
C GLN A 405 13.89 26.17 -30.23
N THR A 406 14.77 25.57 -29.45
CA THR A 406 14.59 24.22 -28.88
C THR A 406 14.58 24.30 -27.36
N LEU A 407 14.17 23.22 -26.70
CA LEU A 407 14.15 23.16 -25.24
C LEU A 407 15.56 23.27 -24.67
N TYR A 408 16.54 22.59 -25.28
CA TYR A 408 17.95 22.69 -24.87
C TYR A 408 18.49 24.12 -24.95
N LYS A 409 18.20 24.84 -26.03
CA LYS A 409 18.59 26.25 -26.16
C LYS A 409 17.91 27.13 -25.11
N ALA A 410 16.64 26.87 -24.78
CA ALA A 410 15.94 27.62 -23.74
C ALA A 410 16.54 27.33 -22.36
N TYR A 411 16.85 26.07 -22.06
CA TYR A 411 17.51 25.64 -20.83
C TYR A 411 18.84 26.37 -20.63
N ARG A 412 19.70 26.43 -21.66
CA ARG A 412 20.96 27.19 -21.64
C ARG A 412 20.75 28.67 -21.36
N SER A 413 19.83 29.32 -22.08
CA SER A 413 19.54 30.74 -21.90
C SER A 413 19.01 31.06 -20.51
N LEU A 414 18.18 30.18 -19.93
CA LEU A 414 17.65 30.33 -18.57
C LEU A 414 18.75 30.23 -17.52
N ILE A 415 19.70 29.31 -17.69
CA ILE A 415 20.85 29.18 -16.79
C ILE A 415 21.78 30.39 -16.92
N GLN A 416 22.04 30.85 -18.13
CA GLN A 416 22.82 32.08 -18.35
C GLN A 416 22.13 33.28 -17.67
N LEU A 417 20.82 33.44 -17.85
CA LEU A 417 20.04 34.50 -17.21
C LEU A 417 20.10 34.40 -15.68
N ARG A 418 19.99 33.19 -15.11
CA ARG A 418 20.12 32.96 -13.66
C ARG A 418 21.52 33.32 -13.13
N ASN A 419 22.55 33.08 -13.93
CA ASN A 419 23.93 33.40 -13.58
C ASN A 419 24.29 34.89 -13.73
N SER A 420 23.56 35.66 -14.55
CA SER A 420 23.83 37.09 -14.77
C SER A 420 22.85 38.04 -14.06
N SER A 421 21.61 37.60 -13.76
CA SER A 421 20.56 38.43 -13.15
C SER A 421 20.70 38.52 -11.64
N ARG A 422 20.79 39.75 -11.10
CA ARG A 422 20.75 39.99 -9.64
C ARG A 422 19.38 39.69 -9.07
N ALA A 423 18.32 40.02 -9.82
CA ALA A 423 16.96 39.67 -9.44
C ALA A 423 16.78 38.17 -9.20
N LEU A 424 17.33 37.31 -10.05
CA LEU A 424 17.24 35.85 -9.86
C LEU A 424 18.14 35.32 -8.73
N GLN A 425 19.30 35.93 -8.51
CA GLN A 425 20.24 35.51 -7.46
C GLN A 425 19.82 35.94 -6.06
N GLU A 426 19.20 37.11 -5.91
CA GLU A 426 18.99 37.75 -4.60
C GLU A 426 17.57 38.29 -4.40
N GLY A 427 16.79 38.44 -5.47
CA GLY A 427 15.51 39.16 -5.42
C GLY A 427 14.42 38.49 -4.61
N ASN A 428 13.50 39.30 -4.11
CA ASN A 428 12.32 38.84 -3.38
C ASN A 428 11.36 38.11 -4.32
N LEU A 429 10.71 37.06 -3.82
CA LEU A 429 9.72 36.29 -4.56
C LEU A 429 8.31 36.88 -4.38
N LYS A 430 7.62 37.16 -5.49
CA LYS A 430 6.18 37.48 -5.50
C LYS A 430 5.45 36.54 -6.44
N ILE A 431 4.30 36.03 -6.00
CA ILE A 431 3.48 35.11 -6.80
C ILE A 431 2.04 35.62 -6.82
N LYS A 432 1.45 35.73 -8.00
CA LYS A 432 0.05 36.10 -8.19
C LYS A 432 -0.62 35.13 -9.16
N VAL A 433 -1.87 34.76 -8.84
CA VAL A 433 -2.77 34.11 -9.81
C VAL A 433 -3.61 35.23 -10.40
N LEU A 434 -3.45 35.46 -11.70
CA LEU A 434 -4.25 36.41 -12.45
C LEU A 434 -5.42 35.63 -13.04
N LYS A 435 -6.63 35.99 -12.63
CA LYS A 435 -7.86 35.46 -13.21
C LYS A 435 -8.33 36.40 -14.31
N LEU A 436 -8.50 35.85 -15.50
CA LEU A 436 -8.90 36.57 -16.68
C LEU A 436 -10.24 36.04 -17.18
N GLN A 437 -11.10 36.97 -17.55
CA GLN A 437 -12.30 36.70 -18.30
C GLN A 437 -12.05 37.14 -19.74
N THR A 438 -12.04 36.18 -20.66
CA THR A 438 -11.92 36.44 -22.09
C THR A 438 -13.18 35.98 -22.80
N HIS A 439 -13.39 36.40 -24.05
CA HIS A 439 -14.52 35.97 -24.86
C HIS A 439 -14.59 34.43 -25.02
N PHE A 440 -13.46 33.73 -24.85
CA PHE A 440 -13.33 32.28 -25.04
C PHE A 440 -13.18 31.52 -23.71
N CYS A 441 -13.14 32.20 -22.56
CA CYS A 441 -12.80 31.57 -21.29
C CYS A 441 -13.22 32.43 -20.08
N ASN A 442 -14.12 31.89 -19.27
CA ASN A 442 -14.69 32.61 -18.12
C ASN A 442 -13.85 32.53 -16.84
N ASN A 443 -12.81 31.69 -16.79
CA ASN A 443 -11.95 31.53 -15.61
C ASN A 443 -10.52 31.13 -16.02
N CYS A 444 -9.93 31.92 -16.92
CA CYS A 444 -8.57 31.70 -17.40
C CYS A 444 -7.57 32.11 -16.34
N GLU A 445 -6.68 31.20 -15.95
CA GLU A 445 -5.67 31.46 -14.93
C GLU A 445 -4.29 31.63 -15.54
N ILE A 446 -3.58 32.66 -15.12
CA ILE A 446 -2.15 32.85 -15.35
C ILE A 446 -1.45 32.89 -13.99
N LEU A 447 -0.44 32.04 -13.82
CA LEU A 447 0.48 32.13 -12.68
C LEU A 447 1.61 33.11 -13.06
N ALA A 448 1.66 34.25 -12.38
CA ALA A 448 2.72 35.24 -12.49
C ALA A 448 3.69 35.09 -11.31
N ILE A 449 4.97 34.83 -11.61
CA ILE A 449 6.04 34.70 -10.63
C ILE A 449 7.09 35.77 -10.91
N SER A 450 7.35 36.65 -9.96
CA SER A 450 8.30 37.75 -10.09
C SER A 450 9.43 37.65 -9.08
N ARG A 451 10.64 37.96 -9.55
CA ARG A 451 11.85 38.17 -8.73
C ARG A 451 12.28 39.62 -8.86
N GLU A 452 12.39 40.31 -7.73
CA GLU A 452 12.55 41.77 -7.70
C GLU A 452 13.70 42.21 -6.80
N VAL A 453 14.57 43.09 -7.34
CA VAL A 453 15.54 43.91 -6.61
C VAL A 453 15.45 45.37 -7.13
N PRO A 454 15.94 46.38 -6.40
CA PRO A 454 16.02 47.73 -6.94
C PRO A 454 16.77 47.76 -8.29
N GLY A 455 16.11 48.25 -9.35
CA GLY A 455 16.68 48.38 -10.69
C GLY A 455 16.57 47.16 -11.60
N GLU A 456 16.11 45.99 -11.14
CA GLU A 456 15.94 44.80 -11.97
C GLU A 456 14.73 43.96 -11.54
N THR A 457 13.89 43.56 -12.50
CA THR A 457 12.75 42.65 -12.28
C THR A 457 12.69 41.59 -13.37
N VAL A 458 12.55 40.33 -12.95
CA VAL A 458 12.34 39.19 -13.86
C VAL A 458 11.00 38.55 -13.52
N THR A 459 10.12 38.40 -14.51
CA THR A 459 8.78 37.81 -14.31
C THR A 459 8.52 36.68 -15.29
N LEU A 460 8.06 35.54 -14.77
CA LEU A 460 7.54 34.39 -15.51
C LEU A 460 6.01 34.46 -15.52
N PHE A 461 5.40 34.29 -16.70
CA PHE A 461 3.97 34.08 -16.87
C PHE A 461 3.71 32.67 -17.38
N MET A 462 2.97 31.86 -16.61
CA MET A 462 2.54 30.52 -17.01
C MET A 462 1.03 30.49 -17.19
N SER A 463 0.57 30.21 -18.40
CA SER A 463 -0.86 30.07 -18.69
C SER A 463 -1.37 28.68 -18.32
N PHE A 464 -2.41 28.59 -17.51
CA PHE A 464 -3.17 27.37 -17.19
C PHE A 464 -4.48 27.29 -17.96
N SER A 465 -4.64 28.18 -18.93
CA SER A 465 -5.87 28.36 -19.68
C SER A 465 -6.01 27.34 -20.82
N PRO A 466 -7.25 26.98 -21.21
CA PRO A 466 -7.49 26.07 -22.33
C PRO A 466 -7.33 26.73 -23.71
N VAL A 467 -7.05 28.04 -23.76
CA VAL A 467 -6.93 28.81 -25.01
C VAL A 467 -5.47 28.94 -25.46
N ASP A 468 -5.23 28.92 -26.78
CA ASP A 468 -3.89 28.87 -27.39
C ASP A 468 -3.06 30.15 -27.17
N TYR A 469 -3.70 31.31 -27.03
CA TYR A 469 -3.02 32.58 -26.78
C TYR A 469 -3.86 33.53 -25.92
N ILE A 470 -3.17 34.33 -25.09
CA ILE A 470 -3.75 35.43 -24.32
C ILE A 470 -2.91 36.68 -24.60
N TYR A 471 -3.54 37.73 -25.14
CA TYR A 471 -2.87 39.01 -25.36
C TYR A 471 -2.85 39.84 -24.07
N MET A 472 -1.65 40.17 -23.58
CA MET A 472 -1.47 41.12 -22.48
C MET A 472 -0.98 42.46 -23.03
N LYS A 473 -1.72 43.55 -22.76
CA LYS A 473 -1.33 44.91 -23.15
C LYS A 473 -0.68 45.61 -21.97
N HIS A 474 0.61 45.94 -22.08
CA HIS A 474 1.35 46.64 -21.03
C HIS A 474 1.21 48.16 -21.20
N TYR A 475 0.70 48.85 -20.19
CA TYR A 475 0.66 50.32 -20.12
C TYR A 475 1.64 50.79 -19.05
N GLY A 476 2.83 51.26 -19.46
CA GLY A 476 3.87 51.79 -18.58
C GLY A 476 4.35 53.16 -19.05
N HIS A 477 4.29 54.14 -18.16
CA HIS A 477 4.52 55.58 -18.37
C HIS A 477 5.96 56.01 -17.97
N TYR A 478 6.55 56.92 -18.77
CA TYR A 478 7.70 57.82 -18.55
C TYR A 478 9.11 57.27 -18.23
N CYS A 479 9.97 57.26 -19.26
CA CYS A 479 11.37 57.69 -19.17
C CYS A 479 11.66 58.63 -20.36
N THR A 480 12.09 59.85 -20.06
CA THR A 480 12.30 60.97 -20.98
C THR A 480 13.66 60.92 -21.69
N THR A 481 13.69 61.40 -22.95
CA THR A 481 14.86 61.81 -23.79
C THR A 481 15.97 60.75 -23.94
N ASP A 482 16.26 60.11 -25.07
CA ASP A 482 16.34 60.60 -26.46
C ASP A 482 16.16 59.42 -27.45
N ALA A 483 15.56 59.65 -28.61
CA ALA A 483 15.03 58.60 -29.47
C ALA A 483 16.09 57.91 -30.37
N LYS A 484 16.23 56.57 -30.24
CA LYS A 484 16.28 55.60 -31.35
C LYS A 484 16.39 54.14 -30.85
N MET A 485 15.48 53.30 -31.37
CA MET A 485 15.40 51.82 -31.26
C MET A 485 14.94 51.21 -29.91
N PHE A 486 13.62 51.05 -29.75
CA PHE A 486 13.08 49.83 -29.17
C PHE A 486 12.85 48.81 -30.29
N ARG A 487 13.88 48.03 -30.60
CA ARG A 487 13.70 46.66 -31.07
C ARG A 487 13.75 45.78 -29.83
N THR A 488 12.78 44.89 -29.69
CA THR A 488 12.95 43.63 -28.98
C THR A 488 14.22 42.95 -29.53
N VAL A 489 15.31 42.95 -28.76
CA VAL A 489 16.62 42.36 -29.08
C VAL A 489 16.93 41.45 -27.88
N CYS A 490 16.92 40.12 -27.99
CA CYS A 490 17.80 39.30 -28.83
C CYS A 490 19.28 39.62 -28.58
N PHE A 491 19.81 39.36 -27.38
CA PHE A 491 21.25 39.47 -27.15
C PHE A 491 21.97 38.18 -27.60
N CYS A 492 22.39 38.22 -28.85
CA CYS A 492 23.69 37.70 -29.28
C CYS A 492 24.57 38.93 -29.52
N SER A 493 25.58 39.18 -28.69
CA SER A 493 26.76 40.02 -28.99
C SER A 493 27.81 39.88 -27.89
N LEU A 494 28.99 39.41 -28.29
CA LEU A 494 30.25 39.46 -27.56
C LEU A 494 30.52 40.86 -26.99
N LEU A 495 30.98 40.93 -25.74
CA LEU A 495 31.93 41.94 -25.29
C LEU A 495 32.87 41.29 -24.26
N LEU A 496 34.05 40.93 -24.75
CA LEU A 496 35.26 40.76 -23.95
C LEU A 496 35.58 42.13 -23.34
N ALA A 497 35.33 42.28 -22.04
CA ALA A 497 35.96 43.32 -21.23
C ALA A 497 36.31 42.69 -19.88
N THR A 498 37.58 42.37 -19.77
CA THR A 498 38.30 42.01 -18.56
C THR A 498 38.06 43.04 -17.46
N GLY A 499 37.39 42.62 -16.40
CA GLY A 499 37.21 43.39 -15.17
C GLY A 499 37.11 42.43 -14.00
N LEU A 500 38.28 41.96 -13.53
CA LEU A 500 38.42 41.24 -12.27
C LEU A 500 38.01 42.16 -11.12
N VAL A 501 36.74 42.18 -10.77
CA VAL A 501 36.29 42.63 -9.46
C VAL A 501 36.22 41.38 -8.58
N HIS A 502 37.34 41.08 -7.93
CA HIS A 502 37.36 40.20 -6.76
C HIS A 502 36.62 40.90 -5.61
N GLY A 503 35.29 40.86 -5.66
CA GLY A 503 34.48 41.05 -4.47
C GLY A 503 34.41 39.72 -3.75
N GLU A 504 35.12 39.59 -2.63
CA GLU A 504 34.89 38.50 -1.68
C GLU A 504 33.43 38.52 -1.25
N ILE A 505 32.61 37.67 -1.89
CA ILE A 505 31.28 37.34 -1.38
C ILE A 505 31.52 36.59 -0.08
N LYS A 506 31.36 37.28 1.05
CA LYS A 506 31.38 36.69 2.39
C LYS A 506 30.39 35.52 2.44
N ASN A 507 30.93 34.33 2.27
CA ASN A 507 30.46 32.98 2.54
C ASN A 507 28.93 32.74 2.53
N LYS A 508 28.26 33.02 1.40
CA LYS A 508 26.99 32.38 1.04
C LYS A 508 27.37 31.14 0.22
N GLY A 509 27.19 29.92 0.76
CA GLY A 509 27.69 28.68 0.14
C GLY A 509 27.45 28.57 -1.37
N TRP A 510 28.41 28.00 -2.11
CA TRP A 510 28.43 27.99 -3.59
C TRP A 510 27.18 27.38 -4.26
N TRP A 511 26.47 26.49 -3.54
CA TRP A 511 25.31 25.76 -4.03
C TRP A 511 24.04 26.61 -4.11
N ARG A 512 23.95 27.73 -3.36
CA ARG A 512 22.69 28.46 -3.14
C ARG A 512 22.02 28.99 -4.42
N ASN A 513 22.80 29.22 -5.46
CA ASN A 513 22.35 29.68 -6.78
C ASN A 513 22.71 28.69 -7.89
N ALA A 514 23.17 27.48 -7.53
CA ALA A 514 23.62 26.49 -8.50
C ALA A 514 22.43 25.80 -9.20
N VAL A 515 22.70 25.34 -10.40
CA VAL A 515 21.89 24.33 -11.08
C VAL A 515 22.61 23.00 -10.93
N PHE A 516 21.92 22.02 -10.34
CA PHE A 516 22.38 20.65 -10.21
C PHE A 516 21.78 19.77 -11.29
N TYR A 517 22.61 18.90 -11.85
CA TYR A 517 22.20 17.92 -12.82
C TYR A 517 22.33 16.51 -12.23
N GLN A 518 21.20 15.84 -11.99
CA GLN A 518 21.13 14.48 -11.50
C GLN A 518 21.38 13.50 -12.63
N ILE A 519 22.35 12.62 -12.41
CA ILE A 519 22.76 11.55 -13.31
C ILE A 519 22.29 10.22 -12.72
N TYR A 520 21.62 9.42 -13.53
CA TYR A 520 21.39 8.01 -13.25
C TYR A 520 22.46 7.18 -14.01
N PRO A 521 23.50 6.66 -13.32
CA PRO A 521 24.72 6.18 -13.96
C PRO A 521 24.48 5.16 -15.08
N ARG A 522 23.68 4.12 -14.82
CA ARG A 522 23.36 3.03 -15.76
C ARG A 522 22.84 3.51 -17.12
N SER A 523 22.30 4.72 -17.21
CA SER A 523 21.58 5.20 -18.40
C SER A 523 22.18 6.46 -19.01
N PHE A 524 23.27 6.98 -18.47
CA PHE A 524 23.78 8.26 -18.94
C PHE A 524 24.72 8.12 -20.13
N MET A 525 25.77 7.31 -20.01
CA MET A 525 26.71 7.02 -21.09
C MET A 525 27.48 5.74 -20.79
N ASP A 526 27.48 4.79 -21.73
CA ASP A 526 28.25 3.55 -21.71
C ASP A 526 29.56 3.76 -22.49
N SER A 527 30.69 3.45 -21.88
CA SER A 527 32.01 3.62 -22.51
C SER A 527 32.67 2.32 -22.97
N ASN A 528 32.12 1.17 -22.57
CA ASN A 528 32.71 -0.15 -22.81
C ASN A 528 31.82 -1.05 -23.71
N ASP A 529 30.67 -0.53 -24.15
CA ASP A 529 29.68 -1.17 -25.01
C ASP A 529 28.99 -2.41 -24.40
N ASP A 530 28.96 -2.53 -23.07
CA ASP A 530 28.25 -3.61 -22.35
C ASP A 530 26.73 -3.36 -22.19
N GLY A 531 26.28 -2.15 -22.54
CA GLY A 531 24.91 -1.71 -22.47
C GLY A 531 24.52 -1.00 -21.17
N ILE A 532 25.45 -0.80 -20.24
CA ILE A 532 25.28 -0.13 -18.95
C ILE A 532 26.21 1.09 -18.87
N GLY A 533 25.67 2.21 -18.42
CA GLY A 533 26.45 3.43 -18.25
C GLY A 533 27.41 3.39 -17.05
N ASP A 534 28.57 4.01 -17.21
CA ASP A 534 29.71 3.90 -16.28
C ASP A 534 30.39 5.27 -16.00
N LEU A 535 31.33 5.30 -15.04
CA LEU A 535 32.02 6.53 -14.62
C LEU A 535 32.90 7.14 -15.73
N LYS A 536 33.50 6.34 -16.60
CA LYS A 536 34.29 6.83 -17.75
C LYS A 536 33.38 7.46 -18.80
N GLY A 537 32.22 6.85 -19.03
CA GLY A 537 31.14 7.39 -19.86
C GLY A 537 30.72 8.77 -19.37
N ILE A 538 30.43 8.94 -18.09
CA ILE A 538 30.10 10.24 -17.48
C ILE A 538 31.26 11.24 -17.67
N THR A 539 32.50 10.80 -17.41
CA THR A 539 33.71 11.61 -17.56
C THR A 539 33.92 12.13 -18.99
N SER A 540 33.51 11.34 -19.99
CA SER A 540 33.60 11.71 -21.41
C SER A 540 32.64 12.84 -21.79
N LYS A 541 31.55 13.03 -21.03
CA LYS A 541 30.49 13.99 -21.32
C LYS A 541 30.50 15.24 -20.43
N LEU A 542 31.52 15.46 -19.59
CA LEU A 542 31.54 16.62 -18.68
C LEU A 542 31.41 17.98 -19.37
N GLU A 543 31.91 18.12 -20.60
CA GLU A 543 31.79 19.36 -21.38
C GLU A 543 30.34 19.72 -21.72
N HIS A 544 29.45 18.71 -21.83
CA HIS A 544 28.02 18.96 -22.02
C HIS A 544 27.43 19.76 -20.85
N PHE A 545 27.83 19.48 -19.61
CA PHE A 545 27.34 20.23 -18.44
C PHE A 545 27.83 21.67 -18.44
N VAL A 546 29.08 21.90 -18.86
CA VAL A 546 29.65 23.24 -19.00
C VAL A 546 28.92 24.02 -20.10
N ASP A 547 28.72 23.39 -21.26
CA ASP A 547 27.93 23.96 -22.37
C ASP A 547 26.51 24.31 -21.94
N ALA A 548 25.89 23.43 -21.15
CA ALA A 548 24.57 23.63 -20.57
C ALA A 548 24.53 24.74 -19.49
N GLY A 549 25.69 25.10 -18.90
CA GLY A 549 25.83 26.10 -17.84
C GLY A 549 25.66 25.56 -16.41
N VAL A 550 25.59 24.25 -16.25
CA VAL A 550 25.45 23.55 -14.96
C VAL A 550 26.70 23.75 -14.10
N ARG A 551 26.55 23.83 -12.77
CA ARG A 551 27.67 24.02 -11.83
C ARG A 551 27.92 22.82 -10.91
N GLY A 552 27.01 21.86 -10.84
CA GLY A 552 27.26 20.61 -10.14
C GLY A 552 26.49 19.43 -10.71
N ILE A 553 27.08 18.25 -10.56
CA ILE A 553 26.49 16.97 -10.92
C ILE A 553 26.18 16.19 -9.64
N TRP A 554 25.02 15.55 -9.62
CA TRP A 554 24.59 14.65 -8.54
C TRP A 554 24.51 13.23 -9.12
N LEU A 555 25.30 12.33 -8.57
CA LEU A 555 25.28 10.92 -8.96
C LEU A 555 24.31 10.16 -8.05
N SER A 556 23.37 9.42 -8.67
CA SER A 556 22.62 8.36 -7.97
C SER A 556 23.62 7.30 -7.43
N PRO A 557 23.23 6.38 -6.52
CA PRO A 557 24.18 5.53 -5.82
C PRO A 557 25.15 4.77 -6.75
N ILE A 558 26.45 4.91 -6.46
CA ILE A 558 27.56 4.22 -7.16
C ILE A 558 28.36 3.29 -6.25
N TYR A 559 27.94 3.14 -4.99
CA TYR A 559 28.68 2.36 -3.99
C TYR A 559 28.61 0.87 -4.27
N ALA A 560 29.60 0.12 -3.78
CA ALA A 560 29.51 -1.32 -3.71
C ALA A 560 28.24 -1.75 -2.96
N SER A 561 27.51 -2.67 -3.58
CA SER A 561 26.14 -3.04 -3.23
C SER A 561 25.82 -4.40 -3.87
N PRO A 562 24.97 -5.24 -3.26
CA PRO A 562 24.39 -6.40 -3.92
C PRO A 562 23.47 -6.08 -5.10
N MET A 563 23.13 -4.81 -5.32
CA MET A 563 22.26 -4.32 -6.40
C MET A 563 20.81 -4.82 -6.30
N ILE A 564 20.36 -5.21 -5.11
CA ILE A 564 18.98 -5.67 -4.88
C ILE A 564 17.98 -4.51 -4.99
N ASP A 565 18.39 -3.28 -4.63
CA ASP A 565 17.62 -2.06 -4.84
C ASP A 565 18.44 -1.02 -5.61
N PHE A 566 19.09 -1.48 -6.69
CA PHE A 566 19.87 -0.63 -7.60
C PHE A 566 20.88 0.31 -6.90
N GLY A 567 21.54 -0.19 -5.85
CA GLY A 567 22.64 0.49 -5.20
C GLY A 567 22.30 1.21 -3.89
N TYR A 568 21.02 1.22 -3.48
CA TYR A 568 20.62 1.74 -2.17
C TYR A 568 20.88 0.73 -1.03
N ASP A 569 21.00 -0.56 -1.35
CA ASP A 569 21.49 -1.61 -0.45
C ASP A 569 23.03 -1.61 -0.37
N ILE A 570 23.61 -0.59 0.28
CA ILE A 570 25.07 -0.39 0.28
C ILE A 570 25.78 -1.44 1.15
N SER A 571 26.75 -2.16 0.58
CA SER A 571 27.61 -3.10 1.32
C SER A 571 28.97 -2.52 1.70
N ASP A 572 29.44 -1.48 1.00
CA ASP A 572 30.62 -0.70 1.39
C ASP A 572 30.52 0.75 0.89
N PHE A 573 30.41 1.71 1.82
CA PHE A 573 30.37 3.14 1.53
C PHE A 573 31.67 3.72 0.96
N LYS A 574 32.78 2.96 1.01
CA LYS A 574 34.11 3.40 0.57
C LYS A 574 34.55 2.78 -0.76
N ALA A 575 33.73 1.92 -1.36
CA ALA A 575 34.05 1.27 -2.62
C ALA A 575 33.05 1.67 -3.72
N ILE A 576 33.51 1.65 -4.97
CA ILE A 576 32.67 1.81 -6.16
C ILE A 576 32.17 0.44 -6.61
N HIS A 577 30.90 0.35 -7.00
CA HIS A 577 30.37 -0.89 -7.54
C HIS A 577 31.08 -1.25 -8.86
N PRO A 578 31.55 -2.50 -9.05
CA PRO A 578 32.30 -2.89 -10.23
C PRO A 578 31.60 -2.61 -11.57
N GLU A 579 30.27 -2.66 -11.60
CA GLU A 579 29.46 -2.32 -12.79
C GLU A 579 29.68 -0.88 -13.27
N PHE A 580 30.00 0.07 -12.38
CA PHE A 580 30.24 1.47 -12.75
C PHE A 580 31.71 1.81 -12.98
N GLY A 581 32.62 0.91 -12.64
CA GLY A 581 34.07 1.08 -12.77
C GLY A 581 34.83 0.98 -11.45
N THR A 582 35.98 1.64 -11.39
CA THR A 582 36.92 1.55 -10.26
C THR A 582 36.99 2.86 -9.46
N MET A 583 37.63 2.82 -8.28
CA MET A 583 37.93 4.03 -7.53
C MET A 583 38.80 5.03 -8.33
N GLN A 584 39.72 4.53 -9.16
CA GLN A 584 40.55 5.38 -10.02
C GLN A 584 39.72 6.14 -11.06
N ASP A 585 38.67 5.51 -11.58
CA ASP A 585 37.73 6.15 -12.51
C ASP A 585 36.93 7.25 -11.81
N PHE A 586 36.52 7.03 -10.56
CA PHE A 586 35.87 8.05 -9.74
C PHE A 586 36.78 9.24 -9.43
N GLU A 587 38.04 9.00 -9.05
CA GLU A 587 39.03 10.06 -8.83
C GLU A 587 39.27 10.88 -10.11
N THR A 588 39.32 10.21 -11.27
CA THR A 588 39.47 10.85 -12.57
C THR A 588 38.28 11.75 -12.88
N LEU A 589 37.06 11.26 -12.64
CA LEU A 589 35.82 12.04 -12.79
C LEU A 589 35.89 13.30 -11.93
N VAL A 590 36.20 13.18 -10.63
CA VAL A 590 36.28 14.32 -9.70
C VAL A 590 37.36 15.32 -10.12
N ALA A 591 38.54 14.85 -10.51
CA ALA A 591 39.64 15.70 -10.95
C ALA A 591 39.28 16.49 -12.21
N LYS A 592 38.66 15.85 -13.21
CA LYS A 592 38.24 16.50 -14.45
C LYS A 592 37.07 17.45 -14.22
N SER A 593 36.09 17.08 -13.39
CA SER A 593 35.01 17.98 -12.96
C SER A 593 35.56 19.25 -12.32
N LYS A 594 36.54 19.12 -11.40
CA LYS A 594 37.18 20.27 -10.75
C LYS A 594 37.89 21.19 -11.74
N LYS A 595 38.60 20.64 -12.74
CA LYS A 595 39.24 21.44 -13.81
C LYS A 595 38.24 22.23 -14.65
N LEU A 596 37.04 21.69 -14.83
CA LEU A 596 35.94 22.32 -15.55
C LEU A 596 35.05 23.22 -14.67
N GLY A 597 35.39 23.40 -13.39
CA GLY A 597 34.62 24.21 -12.44
C GLY A 597 33.33 23.53 -11.93
N LEU A 598 33.12 22.26 -12.25
CA LEU A 598 31.98 21.46 -11.78
C LEU A 598 32.21 20.90 -10.37
N LYS A 599 31.15 20.81 -9.59
CA LYS A 599 31.12 20.13 -8.29
C LYS A 599 30.45 18.76 -8.40
N VAL A 600 30.94 17.77 -7.66
CA VAL A 600 30.38 16.42 -7.63
C VAL A 600 29.68 16.20 -6.29
N ILE A 601 28.44 15.72 -6.35
CA ILE A 601 27.62 15.34 -5.19
C ILE A 601 27.29 13.86 -5.32
N LEU A 602 27.44 13.12 -4.23
CA LEU A 602 27.04 11.72 -4.12
C LEU A 602 25.71 11.61 -3.39
N ASP A 603 24.88 10.68 -3.83
CA ASP A 603 23.78 10.18 -3.01
C ASP A 603 24.35 9.52 -1.75
N LEU A 604 23.80 9.79 -0.56
CA LEU A 604 24.25 9.17 0.69
C LEU A 604 23.03 8.68 1.46
N VAL A 605 23.06 7.41 1.83
CA VAL A 605 21.96 6.72 2.50
C VAL A 605 22.42 6.31 3.90
N PRO A 606 22.31 7.18 4.91
CA PRO A 606 22.91 6.93 6.22
C PRO A 606 22.00 6.12 7.16
N ASN A 607 20.74 5.88 6.80
CA ASN A 607 19.77 5.26 7.71
C ASN A 607 19.77 3.72 7.69
N HIS A 608 20.37 3.09 6.68
CA HIS A 608 20.46 1.64 6.56
C HIS A 608 21.69 1.20 5.76
N THR A 609 22.05 -0.08 5.85
CA THR A 609 23.05 -0.75 5.02
C THR A 609 22.47 -2.04 4.43
N SER A 610 23.13 -2.64 3.46
CA SER A 610 22.88 -4.03 3.06
C SER A 610 23.11 -4.97 4.25
N ASP A 611 22.42 -6.11 4.25
CA ASP A 611 22.72 -7.25 5.11
C ASP A 611 24.14 -7.79 4.86
N LYS A 612 24.73 -7.58 3.68
CA LYS A 612 26.13 -7.93 3.38
C LYS A 612 27.15 -6.89 3.86
N HIS A 613 26.72 -5.79 4.45
CA HIS A 613 27.64 -4.75 4.92
C HIS A 613 28.56 -5.30 6.03
N GLU A 614 29.84 -4.89 6.02
CA GLU A 614 30.86 -5.38 6.95
C GLU A 614 30.42 -5.27 8.41
N TRP A 615 29.85 -4.14 8.83
CA TRP A 615 29.34 -3.95 10.19
C TRP A 615 28.25 -4.96 10.58
N PHE A 616 27.30 -5.24 9.67
CA PHE A 616 26.22 -6.19 9.91
C PHE A 616 26.76 -7.62 10.00
N GLN A 617 27.64 -8.00 9.07
CA GLN A 617 28.27 -9.33 9.05
C GLN A 617 29.18 -9.56 10.27
N LYS A 618 29.95 -8.55 10.69
CA LYS A 618 30.78 -8.63 11.90
C LYS A 618 29.95 -8.78 13.17
N TYR A 619 28.82 -8.08 13.27
CA TYR A 619 27.89 -8.33 14.36
C TYR A 619 27.35 -9.77 14.34
N LEU A 620 26.90 -10.27 13.18
CA LEU A 620 26.43 -11.66 13.06
C LEU A 620 27.51 -12.70 13.39
N ALA A 621 28.78 -12.35 13.18
CA ALA A 621 29.94 -13.16 13.58
C ALA A 621 30.34 -13.00 15.06
N GLY A 622 29.64 -12.19 15.86
CA GLY A 622 29.83 -12.03 17.30
C GLY A 622 30.59 -10.77 17.75
N GLU A 623 30.92 -9.83 16.85
CA GLU A 623 31.54 -8.55 17.25
C GLU A 623 30.48 -7.56 17.79
N GLU A 624 30.21 -7.65 19.09
CA GLU A 624 29.16 -6.87 19.80
C GLU A 624 29.23 -5.34 19.61
N LYS A 625 30.40 -4.76 19.32
CA LYS A 625 30.55 -3.31 19.10
C LYS A 625 29.68 -2.76 17.96
N TYR A 626 29.28 -3.61 17.01
CA TYR A 626 28.42 -3.23 15.87
C TYR A 626 26.93 -3.42 16.15
N LYS A 627 26.55 -4.00 17.30
CA LYS A 627 25.15 -4.22 17.66
C LYS A 627 24.35 -2.94 17.61
N ASP A 628 24.82 -1.90 18.28
CA ASP A 628 24.08 -0.65 18.42
C ASP A 628 24.08 0.21 17.15
N TYR A 629 24.76 -0.22 16.08
CA TYR A 629 24.67 0.43 14.76
C TYR A 629 23.34 0.11 14.08
N TYR A 630 22.66 -0.96 14.50
CA TYR A 630 21.43 -1.45 13.92
C TYR A 630 20.30 -1.46 14.94
N ILE A 631 19.09 -1.15 14.48
CA ILE A 631 17.92 -1.22 15.34
C ILE A 631 17.48 -2.68 15.43
N TRP A 632 17.98 -3.37 16.45
CA TRP A 632 17.48 -4.68 16.85
C TRP A 632 16.17 -4.49 17.58
N ARG A 633 15.08 -4.60 16.83
CA ARG A 633 13.82 -4.98 17.46
C ARG A 633 13.87 -6.50 17.50
N LYS A 634 13.56 -7.10 18.65
CA LYS A 634 12.86 -8.39 18.55
C LYS A 634 11.75 -8.10 17.56
N GLY A 635 11.76 -8.78 16.42
CA GLY A 635 10.70 -8.57 15.44
C GLY A 635 9.39 -8.56 16.21
N ARG A 636 8.41 -7.76 15.77
CA ARG A 636 7.06 -8.30 15.97
C ARG A 636 7.13 -9.64 15.26
N LYS A 637 7.32 -10.68 16.04
CA LYS A 637 6.71 -11.94 15.74
C LYS A 637 5.28 -11.54 15.40
N ASP A 638 4.89 -11.60 14.13
CA ASP A 638 3.48 -11.44 13.75
C ASP A 638 2.63 -12.49 14.50
N ASP A 639 3.30 -13.48 15.10
CA ASP A 639 2.91 -14.55 16.00
C ASP A 639 3.19 -14.26 17.49
N GLY A 640 3.76 -13.11 17.87
CA GLY A 640 4.03 -12.72 19.27
C GLY A 640 2.74 -12.62 20.07
N TYR A 641 1.60 -12.45 19.39
CA TYR A 641 0.27 -12.60 19.96
C TYR A 641 0.03 -13.96 20.60
N TYR A 642 0.62 -15.06 20.11
CA TYR A 642 0.56 -16.35 20.81
C TYR A 642 1.29 -16.30 22.16
N GLU A 643 2.42 -15.57 22.24
CA GLU A 643 3.14 -15.35 23.50
C GLU A 643 2.31 -14.52 24.50
N TYR A 644 1.48 -13.60 23.99
CA TYR A 644 0.56 -12.79 24.79
C TYR A 644 -0.82 -13.43 25.04
N GLY A 645 -1.01 -14.70 24.65
CA GLY A 645 -2.21 -15.49 24.98
C GLY A 645 -3.33 -15.52 23.94
N SER A 646 -3.12 -15.00 22.72
CA SER A 646 -4.06 -15.21 21.62
C SER A 646 -4.08 -16.67 21.18
N HIS A 647 -5.27 -17.26 21.10
CA HIS A 647 -5.45 -18.60 20.55
C HIS A 647 -5.29 -18.62 19.02
N ILE A 648 -5.69 -17.52 18.35
CA ILE A 648 -5.71 -17.39 16.88
C ILE A 648 -5.44 -15.91 16.51
N PRO A 649 -4.19 -15.52 16.23
CA PRO A 649 -3.88 -14.22 15.64
C PRO A 649 -4.25 -14.22 14.16
N PHE A 650 -5.10 -13.27 13.74
CA PHE A 650 -5.62 -13.28 12.37
C PHE A 650 -4.53 -12.98 11.33
N ASN A 651 -4.15 -14.01 10.56
CA ASN A 651 -3.29 -13.88 9.40
C ASN A 651 -4.02 -13.28 8.18
N PHE A 652 -3.68 -12.04 7.83
CA PHE A 652 -4.19 -11.36 6.63
C PHE A 652 -3.22 -11.38 5.44
N LYS A 653 -2.13 -12.15 5.47
CA LYS A 653 -1.13 -12.16 4.38
C LYS A 653 -1.71 -12.65 3.05
N LEU A 654 -2.69 -13.56 3.07
CA LEU A 654 -3.44 -13.95 1.87
C LEU A 654 -4.35 -12.83 1.33
N ILE A 655 -4.60 -11.78 2.12
CA ILE A 655 -5.34 -10.58 1.72
C ILE A 655 -4.42 -9.48 1.20
N THR A 656 -3.30 -9.25 1.89
CA THR A 656 -2.44 -8.09 1.66
C THR A 656 -1.27 -8.36 0.72
N ASP A 657 -0.75 -9.59 0.69
CA ASP A 657 0.58 -9.86 0.11
C ASP A 657 0.48 -10.66 -1.21
N VAL A 658 -0.72 -11.12 -1.58
CA VAL A 658 -1.01 -11.82 -2.85
C VAL A 658 -2.26 -11.28 -3.55
N ASN A 659 -2.32 -11.49 -4.86
CA ASN A 659 -3.41 -11.10 -5.75
C ASN A 659 -3.48 -12.01 -6.99
N HIS A 660 -4.40 -11.78 -7.93
CA HIS A 660 -4.57 -12.63 -9.13
C HIS A 660 -3.32 -12.82 -10.00
N ASN A 661 -2.30 -12.00 -9.80
CA ASN A 661 -1.04 -12.07 -10.54
C ASN A 661 0.07 -12.81 -9.80
N SER A 662 -0.19 -13.22 -8.56
CA SER A 662 0.77 -13.95 -7.75
C SER A 662 0.99 -15.35 -8.30
N SER A 663 2.24 -15.79 -8.23
CA SER A 663 2.72 -17.09 -8.66
C SER A 663 2.42 -18.19 -7.61
N ALA A 664 2.54 -19.47 -7.98
CA ALA A 664 2.48 -20.56 -6.99
C ALA A 664 3.59 -20.41 -5.95
N THR A 665 4.75 -19.91 -6.38
CA THR A 665 5.89 -19.61 -5.51
C THR A 665 5.54 -18.57 -4.42
N ASP A 666 4.78 -17.53 -4.77
CA ASP A 666 4.34 -16.51 -3.81
C ASP A 666 3.41 -17.07 -2.73
N PHE A 667 2.43 -17.90 -3.15
CA PHE A 667 1.53 -18.57 -2.23
C PHE A 667 2.29 -19.52 -1.29
N LYS A 668 3.19 -20.35 -1.84
CA LYS A 668 4.05 -21.24 -1.06
C LYS A 668 4.82 -20.45 -0.01
N ARG A 669 5.51 -19.38 -0.41
CA ARG A 669 6.31 -18.53 0.49
C ARG A 669 5.48 -17.98 1.65
N ILE A 670 4.27 -17.45 1.39
CA ILE A 670 3.40 -16.92 2.45
C ILE A 670 3.00 -18.03 3.44
N ILE A 671 2.60 -19.19 2.92
CA ILE A 671 2.14 -20.31 3.74
C ILE A 671 3.30 -20.86 4.59
N GLU A 672 4.47 -21.11 3.99
CA GLU A 672 5.65 -21.58 4.71
C GLU A 672 6.10 -20.59 5.77
N THR A 673 6.12 -19.30 5.43
CA THR A 673 6.48 -18.24 6.38
C THR A 673 5.52 -18.26 7.57
N TRP A 674 4.21 -18.32 7.35
CA TRP A 674 3.23 -18.34 8.44
C TRP A 674 3.35 -19.60 9.30
N MET A 675 3.53 -20.77 8.68
CA MET A 675 3.68 -22.03 9.40
C MET A 675 4.98 -22.07 10.22
N ALA A 676 6.09 -21.56 9.69
CA ALA A 676 7.38 -21.51 10.40
C ALA A 676 7.32 -20.61 11.65
N HIS A 677 6.47 -19.58 11.64
CA HIS A 677 6.27 -18.68 12.77
C HIS A 677 5.15 -19.14 13.71
N THR A 678 4.33 -20.12 13.33
CA THR A 678 3.27 -20.63 14.22
C THR A 678 3.90 -21.59 15.24
N PRO A 679 3.83 -21.30 16.56
CA PRO A 679 4.40 -22.19 17.58
C PRO A 679 3.62 -23.51 17.67
N SER A 680 4.25 -24.56 18.18
CA SER A 680 3.63 -25.90 18.31
C SER A 680 2.37 -25.92 19.18
N THR A 681 2.23 -24.96 20.10
CA THR A 681 1.05 -24.75 20.94
C THR A 681 -0.04 -23.91 20.25
N GLY A 682 0.32 -23.15 19.22
CA GLY A 682 -0.55 -22.23 18.47
C GLY A 682 -1.47 -22.93 17.48
N SER A 683 -2.28 -22.15 16.77
CA SER A 683 -3.19 -22.65 15.73
C SER A 683 -3.16 -21.70 14.55
N ALA A 684 -2.51 -22.13 13.47
CA ALA A 684 -2.47 -21.36 12.23
C ALA A 684 -3.89 -21.02 11.78
N ASN A 685 -4.06 -19.89 11.08
CA ASN A 685 -5.33 -19.55 10.47
C ASN A 685 -5.14 -18.94 9.08
N TRP A 686 -6.21 -18.96 8.30
CA TRP A 686 -6.20 -18.54 6.91
C TRP A 686 -7.45 -17.73 6.61
N VAL A 687 -7.24 -16.43 6.33
CA VAL A 687 -8.32 -15.50 5.99
C VAL A 687 -8.14 -15.06 4.54
N LEU A 688 -9.15 -15.28 3.71
CA LEU A 688 -9.13 -14.91 2.29
C LEU A 688 -9.82 -13.58 1.98
N GLY A 689 -10.86 -13.26 2.72
CA GLY A 689 -11.62 -12.03 2.59
C GLY A 689 -12.16 -11.55 3.92
N ASN A 690 -12.61 -10.31 3.94
CA ASN A 690 -13.26 -9.65 5.07
C ASN A 690 -14.07 -8.44 4.56
N HIS A 691 -14.67 -7.70 5.50
CA HIS A 691 -15.47 -6.51 5.21
C HIS A 691 -14.65 -5.25 4.90
N ASP A 692 -13.31 -5.28 4.91
CA ASP A 692 -12.47 -4.10 4.63
C ASP A 692 -11.74 -4.17 3.29
N ARG A 693 -11.82 -5.31 2.59
CA ARG A 693 -11.08 -5.57 1.37
C ARG A 693 -12.00 -6.23 0.34
N SER A 694 -11.72 -5.95 -0.94
CA SER A 694 -12.39 -6.59 -2.08
C SER A 694 -12.57 -8.09 -1.89
N ARG A 695 -13.75 -8.60 -2.27
CA ARG A 695 -14.09 -10.02 -2.17
C ARG A 695 -13.12 -10.89 -2.95
N THR A 696 -12.95 -12.14 -2.50
CA THR A 696 -12.03 -13.10 -3.13
C THR A 696 -12.30 -13.29 -4.62
N ALA A 697 -13.56 -13.39 -5.04
CA ALA A 697 -13.91 -13.54 -6.46
C ALA A 697 -13.53 -12.33 -7.32
N SER A 698 -13.60 -11.11 -6.77
CA SER A 698 -13.11 -9.90 -7.44
C SER A 698 -11.59 -9.82 -7.49
N ARG A 699 -10.92 -10.23 -6.40
CA ARG A 699 -9.45 -10.21 -6.32
C ARG A 699 -8.79 -11.26 -7.20
N TYR A 700 -9.47 -12.38 -7.42
CA TYR A 700 -9.01 -13.57 -8.12
C TYR A 700 -10.01 -14.03 -9.20
N PRO A 701 -10.24 -13.21 -10.25
CA PRO A 701 -11.10 -13.60 -11.35
C PRO A 701 -10.60 -14.90 -11.97
N LYS A 702 -11.52 -15.83 -12.26
CA LYS A 702 -11.27 -17.21 -12.74
C LYS A 702 -10.67 -18.19 -11.73
N ARG A 703 -10.33 -17.74 -10.51
CA ARG A 703 -9.69 -18.58 -9.47
C ARG A 703 -10.47 -18.66 -8.16
N ALA A 704 -11.68 -18.09 -8.12
CA ALA A 704 -12.46 -17.99 -6.89
C ALA A 704 -12.64 -19.34 -6.18
N VAL A 705 -12.93 -20.41 -6.93
CA VAL A 705 -13.10 -21.76 -6.40
C VAL A 705 -11.81 -22.28 -5.74
N GLN A 706 -10.67 -22.13 -6.41
CA GLN A 706 -9.37 -22.59 -5.90
C GLN A 706 -8.94 -21.80 -4.68
N MET A 707 -9.25 -20.50 -4.66
CA MET A 707 -9.02 -19.68 -3.49
C MET A 707 -9.86 -20.20 -2.32
N THR A 708 -11.15 -20.48 -2.51
CA THR A 708 -12.01 -21.09 -1.48
C THR A 708 -11.51 -22.47 -1.03
N MET A 709 -10.91 -23.27 -1.92
CA MET A 709 -10.32 -24.56 -1.59
C MET A 709 -9.10 -24.44 -0.65
N LEU A 710 -8.25 -23.43 -0.87
CA LEU A 710 -6.93 -23.33 -0.24
C LEU A 710 -6.98 -23.38 1.31
N PRO A 711 -7.74 -22.52 2.02
CA PRO A 711 -7.86 -22.59 3.49
C PRO A 711 -8.39 -23.93 4.00
N MET A 712 -9.24 -24.62 3.22
CA MET A 712 -9.85 -25.88 3.62
C MET A 712 -8.88 -27.05 3.64
N ILE A 713 -7.71 -26.90 3.02
CA ILE A 713 -6.66 -27.93 2.98
C ILE A 713 -5.52 -27.59 3.94
N LEU A 714 -5.28 -26.30 4.18
CA LEU A 714 -4.19 -25.85 5.06
C LEU A 714 -4.43 -26.21 6.54
N PRO A 715 -3.37 -26.44 7.34
CA PRO A 715 -3.49 -26.74 8.77
C PRO A 715 -4.14 -25.60 9.55
N GLY A 716 -4.91 -25.92 10.59
CA GLY A 716 -5.42 -24.93 11.53
C GLY A 716 -6.85 -24.45 11.23
N VAL A 717 -7.08 -23.14 11.24
CA VAL A 717 -8.40 -22.52 11.18
C VAL A 717 -8.64 -21.91 9.81
N ALA A 718 -9.73 -22.33 9.14
CA ALA A 718 -10.18 -21.69 7.91
C ALA A 718 -11.20 -20.60 8.26
N VAL A 719 -11.05 -19.40 7.69
CA VAL A 719 -12.00 -18.29 7.89
C VAL A 719 -12.61 -17.92 6.54
N THR A 720 -13.94 -17.97 6.47
CA THR A 720 -14.76 -17.59 5.31
C THR A 720 -15.52 -16.31 5.62
N TYR A 721 -15.45 -15.33 4.75
CA TYR A 721 -16.31 -14.14 4.81
C TYR A 721 -17.60 -14.38 4.02
N TYR A 722 -18.74 -13.92 4.53
CA TYR A 722 -20.03 -14.25 3.92
C TYR A 722 -20.09 -13.89 2.44
N GLY A 723 -20.63 -14.81 1.64
CA GLY A 723 -20.69 -14.69 0.18
C GLY A 723 -19.54 -15.38 -0.56
N GLU A 724 -18.40 -15.64 0.10
CA GLU A 724 -17.29 -16.36 -0.53
C GLU A 724 -17.65 -17.82 -0.87
N GLU A 725 -18.53 -18.44 -0.08
CA GLU A 725 -19.00 -19.81 -0.28
C GLU A 725 -19.90 -19.97 -1.52
N ILE A 726 -20.47 -18.88 -2.02
CA ILE A 726 -21.22 -18.85 -3.28
C ILE A 726 -20.49 -18.06 -4.38
N GLY A 727 -19.30 -17.54 -4.11
CA GLY A 727 -18.49 -16.80 -5.09
C GLY A 727 -18.93 -15.35 -5.37
N MET A 728 -19.55 -14.66 -4.40
CA MET A 728 -19.94 -13.25 -4.55
C MET A 728 -18.76 -12.35 -4.93
N SER A 729 -19.00 -11.45 -5.89
CA SER A 729 -18.09 -10.38 -6.33
C SER A 729 -18.49 -9.02 -5.76
N ASP A 730 -17.55 -8.09 -5.77
CA ASP A 730 -17.76 -6.69 -5.38
C ASP A 730 -18.79 -6.01 -6.29
N LYS A 731 -19.64 -5.16 -5.71
CA LYS A 731 -20.51 -4.23 -6.46
C LYS A 731 -19.78 -2.90 -6.63
N ASN A 732 -19.05 -2.75 -7.74
CA ASN A 732 -18.18 -1.57 -7.96
C ASN A 732 -18.92 -0.30 -8.42
N ASP A 733 -20.19 -0.42 -8.82
CA ASP A 733 -21.03 0.64 -9.36
C ASP A 733 -21.96 1.28 -8.31
N ILE A 734 -21.59 1.22 -7.02
CA ILE A 734 -22.33 1.92 -5.96
C ILE A 734 -22.23 3.43 -6.18
N SER A 735 -23.38 4.11 -6.21
CA SER A 735 -23.47 5.56 -6.46
C SER A 735 -22.96 6.37 -5.25
N TRP A 736 -22.71 7.67 -5.47
CA TRP A 736 -22.39 8.59 -4.37
C TRP A 736 -23.58 8.72 -3.41
N GLU A 737 -24.80 8.66 -3.93
CA GLU A 737 -26.03 8.77 -3.15
C GLU A 737 -26.30 7.51 -2.31
N ASP A 738 -25.74 6.36 -2.71
CA ASP A 738 -25.85 5.09 -2.01
C ASP A 738 -24.63 4.76 -1.13
N THR A 739 -23.49 5.44 -1.29
CA THR A 739 -22.30 5.15 -0.49
C THR A 739 -22.56 5.50 0.98
N GLN A 740 -22.17 4.60 1.88
CA GLN A 740 -22.34 4.77 3.31
C GLN A 740 -20.98 4.78 4.04
N ASP A 741 -19.91 4.25 3.43
CA ASP A 741 -18.61 4.10 4.08
C ASP A 741 -17.99 5.45 4.50
N PRO A 742 -17.68 5.66 5.80
CA PRO A 742 -17.05 6.88 6.27
C PRO A 742 -15.78 7.26 5.52
N GLN A 743 -14.95 6.28 5.13
CA GLN A 743 -13.72 6.57 4.37
C GLN A 743 -14.05 7.19 3.01
N ALA A 744 -15.12 6.71 2.37
CA ALA A 744 -15.63 7.21 1.11
C ALA A 744 -16.25 8.60 1.28
N CYS A 745 -17.13 8.77 2.28
CA CYS A 745 -17.79 10.03 2.59
C CYS A 745 -16.78 11.13 2.92
N ASN A 746 -15.76 10.83 3.74
CA ASN A 746 -14.70 11.76 4.12
C ASN A 746 -13.78 12.13 2.93
N ALA A 747 -13.61 11.21 1.98
CA ALA A 747 -12.83 11.47 0.76
C ALA A 747 -13.56 12.40 -0.23
N GLY A 748 -14.90 12.48 -0.12
CA GLY A 748 -15.75 13.33 -0.95
C GLY A 748 -16.12 12.70 -2.31
N LYS A 749 -17.11 13.32 -2.98
CA LYS A 749 -17.75 12.83 -4.20
C LYS A 749 -16.79 12.48 -5.35
N ASP A 750 -15.63 13.14 -5.43
CA ASP A 750 -14.68 12.89 -6.52
C ASP A 750 -13.74 11.71 -6.25
N LYS A 751 -13.65 11.23 -5.00
CA LYS A 751 -12.66 10.21 -4.57
C LYS A 751 -13.27 9.01 -3.86
N TYR A 752 -14.56 9.05 -3.54
CA TYR A 752 -15.24 8.04 -2.74
C TYR A 752 -15.03 6.61 -3.27
N GLN A 753 -15.14 6.38 -4.59
CA GLN A 753 -15.00 5.05 -5.19
C GLN A 753 -13.65 4.40 -4.89
N SER A 754 -12.56 5.19 -4.87
CA SER A 754 -11.21 4.68 -4.59
C SER A 754 -10.94 4.41 -3.11
N ARG A 755 -11.85 4.85 -2.22
CA ARG A 755 -11.71 4.78 -0.77
C ARG A 755 -12.79 3.93 -0.11
N SER A 756 -13.86 3.61 -0.82
CA SER A 756 -15.02 2.90 -0.28
C SER A 756 -14.77 1.41 -0.10
N ARG A 757 -15.22 0.91 1.04
CA ARG A 757 -15.37 -0.50 1.41
C ARG A 757 -16.80 -1.02 1.17
N ASP A 758 -17.72 -0.18 0.70
CA ASP A 758 -19.11 -0.58 0.40
C ASP A 758 -19.22 -1.72 -0.63
N PRO A 759 -18.39 -1.77 -1.71
CA PRO A 759 -18.52 -2.81 -2.74
C PRO A 759 -18.45 -4.25 -2.20
N ASN A 760 -17.67 -4.49 -1.15
CA ASN A 760 -17.49 -5.80 -0.52
C ASN A 760 -18.39 -6.02 0.71
N ARG A 761 -19.32 -5.10 1.01
CA ARG A 761 -20.27 -5.15 2.14
C ARG A 761 -21.73 -5.32 1.73
N THR A 762 -22.01 -5.49 0.43
CA THR A 762 -23.37 -5.61 -0.12
C THR A 762 -24.16 -6.83 0.40
N PRO A 763 -25.52 -6.77 0.44
CA PRO A 763 -26.32 -7.85 1.02
C PRO A 763 -26.10 -9.23 0.39
N PHE A 764 -26.25 -10.29 1.20
CA PHE A 764 -26.07 -11.68 0.78
C PHE A 764 -27.13 -12.11 -0.25
N GLN A 765 -26.74 -12.97 -1.18
CA GLN A 765 -27.59 -13.41 -2.28
C GLN A 765 -28.22 -14.77 -1.97
N TRP A 766 -29.38 -14.77 -1.31
CA TRP A 766 -30.09 -16.00 -0.90
C TRP A 766 -30.77 -16.70 -2.08
N ASP A 767 -31.53 -15.95 -2.88
CA ASP A 767 -32.31 -16.47 -4.00
C ASP A 767 -32.46 -15.40 -5.10
N ASN A 768 -33.28 -15.68 -6.13
CA ASN A 768 -33.50 -14.78 -7.26
C ASN A 768 -34.67 -13.79 -7.07
N SER A 769 -35.28 -13.74 -5.88
CA SER A 769 -36.38 -12.84 -5.57
C SER A 769 -35.88 -11.41 -5.28
N THR A 770 -36.81 -10.47 -5.08
CA THR A 770 -36.50 -9.07 -4.79
C THR A 770 -35.43 -8.92 -3.72
N ASN A 771 -34.45 -8.05 -3.97
CA ASN A 771 -33.24 -7.86 -3.17
C ASN A 771 -32.53 -9.17 -2.79
N ALA A 772 -32.47 -10.12 -3.73
CA ALA A 772 -31.79 -11.39 -3.57
C ALA A 772 -32.29 -12.27 -2.41
N GLY A 773 -33.57 -12.12 -2.01
CA GLY A 773 -34.14 -12.81 -0.86
C GLY A 773 -33.61 -12.33 0.50
N PHE A 774 -32.74 -11.32 0.52
CA PHE A 774 -32.23 -10.71 1.74
C PHE A 774 -33.31 -9.88 2.45
N SER A 775 -34.11 -9.11 1.70
CA SER A 775 -35.18 -8.25 2.23
C SER A 775 -36.33 -8.13 1.22
N LYS A 776 -37.58 -8.09 1.70
CA LYS A 776 -38.73 -7.75 0.85
C LYS A 776 -39.02 -6.24 0.80
N GLY A 777 -38.20 -5.42 1.48
CA GLY A 777 -38.35 -3.97 1.49
C GLY A 777 -38.10 -3.34 0.11
N ASN A 778 -38.53 -2.09 -0.05
CA ASN A 778 -38.37 -1.37 -1.33
C ASN A 778 -36.90 -1.00 -1.64
N ARG A 779 -36.04 -0.94 -0.62
CA ARG A 779 -34.61 -0.67 -0.73
C ARG A 779 -33.85 -1.39 0.36
N THR A 780 -32.57 -1.62 0.13
CA THR A 780 -31.61 -2.13 1.12
C THR A 780 -30.62 -1.05 1.50
N TRP A 781 -29.95 -1.18 2.65
CA TRP A 781 -28.98 -0.19 3.14
C TRP A 781 -27.78 0.02 2.19
N LEU A 782 -27.41 -1.04 1.46
CA LEU A 782 -26.57 -1.00 0.26
C LEU A 782 -27.26 -1.79 -0.86
N PRO A 783 -27.16 -1.36 -2.12
CA PRO A 783 -27.81 -2.06 -3.23
C PRO A 783 -27.21 -3.45 -3.45
N VAL A 784 -28.05 -4.42 -3.81
CA VAL A 784 -27.61 -5.78 -4.14
C VAL A 784 -26.90 -5.84 -5.50
N HIS A 785 -25.98 -6.79 -5.66
CA HIS A 785 -25.27 -6.99 -6.92
C HIS A 785 -26.19 -7.69 -7.94
N GLU A 786 -26.25 -7.20 -9.18
CA GLU A 786 -27.21 -7.65 -10.20
C GLU A 786 -27.14 -9.15 -10.55
N SER A 787 -25.97 -9.76 -10.33
CA SER A 787 -25.75 -11.19 -10.55
C SER A 787 -26.59 -12.08 -9.65
N TYR A 788 -27.22 -11.57 -8.58
CA TYR A 788 -28.03 -12.37 -7.65
C TYR A 788 -29.11 -13.21 -8.35
N LYS A 789 -29.60 -12.81 -9.52
CA LYS A 789 -30.59 -13.59 -10.28
C LYS A 789 -30.05 -14.96 -10.73
N LEU A 790 -28.73 -15.06 -10.94
CA LEU A 790 -28.05 -16.26 -11.42
C LEU A 790 -27.12 -16.84 -10.35
N LEU A 791 -26.36 -15.98 -9.67
CA LEU A 791 -25.42 -16.30 -8.60
C LEU A 791 -26.08 -16.07 -7.24
N ASN A 792 -26.80 -17.04 -6.72
CA ASN A 792 -27.38 -17.01 -5.37
C ASN A 792 -27.32 -18.39 -4.72
N LEU A 793 -27.51 -18.46 -3.41
CA LEU A 793 -27.40 -19.71 -2.66
C LEU A 793 -28.38 -20.78 -3.15
N GLU A 794 -29.65 -20.44 -3.41
CA GLU A 794 -30.64 -21.39 -3.92
C GLU A 794 -30.19 -22.03 -5.24
N ASN A 795 -29.77 -21.23 -6.22
CA ASN A 795 -29.24 -21.70 -7.48
C ASN A 795 -27.97 -22.53 -7.29
N GLN A 796 -27.04 -22.08 -6.44
CA GLN A 796 -25.80 -22.83 -6.17
C GLN A 796 -26.07 -24.19 -5.52
N LYS A 797 -27.17 -24.34 -4.77
CA LYS A 797 -27.61 -25.64 -4.23
C LYS A 797 -28.27 -26.53 -5.29
N ASN A 798 -29.09 -25.93 -6.15
CA ASN A 798 -30.02 -26.68 -7.02
C ASN A 798 -29.49 -26.93 -8.44
N ILE A 799 -28.41 -26.27 -8.86
CA ILE A 799 -27.78 -26.54 -10.16
C ILE A 799 -27.34 -28.00 -10.27
N VAL A 800 -27.49 -28.63 -11.43
CA VAL A 800 -27.20 -30.07 -11.65
C VAL A 800 -25.69 -30.38 -11.74
N GLY A 801 -24.86 -29.36 -11.99
CA GLY A 801 -23.40 -29.46 -12.11
C GLY A 801 -22.66 -28.63 -11.05
N PRO A 802 -21.31 -28.77 -10.98
CA PRO A 802 -20.52 -28.26 -9.86
C PRO A 802 -20.75 -26.77 -9.62
N SER A 803 -20.81 -26.39 -8.35
CA SER A 803 -21.01 -25.02 -7.90
C SER A 803 -20.00 -24.68 -6.81
N VAL A 804 -19.74 -23.38 -6.58
CA VAL A 804 -18.80 -22.95 -5.54
C VAL A 804 -19.28 -23.46 -4.18
N TYR A 805 -20.59 -23.44 -3.95
CA TYR A 805 -21.19 -23.90 -2.70
C TYR A 805 -21.07 -25.40 -2.49
N LYS A 806 -21.31 -26.20 -3.54
CA LYS A 806 -21.16 -27.66 -3.46
C LYS A 806 -19.71 -28.04 -3.15
N VAL A 807 -18.75 -27.41 -3.84
CA VAL A 807 -17.31 -27.57 -3.55
C VAL A 807 -16.99 -27.16 -2.12
N TYR A 808 -17.47 -25.99 -1.67
CA TYR A 808 -17.28 -25.51 -0.31
C TYR A 808 -17.76 -26.52 0.73
N ARG A 809 -18.99 -27.03 0.57
CA ARG A 809 -19.57 -28.03 1.46
C ARG A 809 -18.76 -29.34 1.46
N SER A 810 -18.40 -29.86 0.30
CA SER A 810 -17.62 -31.11 0.19
C SER A 810 -16.27 -31.01 0.86
N LEU A 811 -15.58 -29.87 0.73
CA LEU A 811 -14.28 -29.66 1.39
C LEU A 811 -14.39 -29.54 2.89
N ILE A 812 -15.45 -28.93 3.41
CA ILE A 812 -15.70 -28.87 4.85
C ILE A 812 -16.01 -30.25 5.40
N GLN A 813 -16.83 -31.04 4.70
CA GLN A 813 -17.08 -32.44 5.06
C GLN A 813 -15.79 -33.27 5.04
N LEU A 814 -14.94 -33.10 4.02
CA LEU A 814 -13.64 -33.75 3.95
C LEU A 814 -12.74 -33.32 5.11
N ARG A 815 -12.67 -32.03 5.43
CA ARG A 815 -11.89 -31.51 6.57
C ARG A 815 -12.37 -32.07 7.91
N ASN A 816 -13.68 -32.23 8.07
CA ASN A 816 -14.28 -32.78 9.28
C ASN A 816 -14.12 -34.31 9.41
N SER A 817 -13.89 -35.03 8.32
CA SER A 817 -13.78 -36.49 8.30
C SER A 817 -12.36 -37.03 8.04
N SER A 818 -11.44 -36.19 7.56
CA SER A 818 -10.08 -36.59 7.20
C SER A 818 -9.09 -36.38 8.34
N ARG A 819 -8.40 -37.46 8.75
CA ARG A 819 -7.31 -37.36 9.73
C ARG A 819 -6.11 -36.65 9.15
N ALA A 820 -5.84 -36.82 7.85
CA ALA A 820 -4.78 -36.09 7.17
C ALA A 820 -5.01 -34.57 7.23
N LEU A 821 -6.24 -34.08 6.99
CA LEU A 821 -6.52 -32.64 7.09
C LEU A 821 -6.51 -32.12 8.55
N GLN A 822 -6.91 -32.95 9.51
CA GLN A 822 -6.98 -32.56 10.92
C GLN A 822 -5.63 -32.59 11.66
N GLU A 823 -4.79 -33.57 11.35
CA GLU A 823 -3.57 -33.87 12.12
C GLU A 823 -2.35 -34.15 11.22
N GLY A 824 -2.55 -34.37 9.93
CA GLY A 824 -1.48 -34.73 8.99
C GLY A 824 -0.48 -33.61 8.74
N ASN A 825 0.74 -34.00 8.41
CA ASN A 825 1.85 -33.10 8.10
C ASN A 825 1.58 -32.32 6.82
N LEU A 826 1.99 -31.05 6.79
CA LEU A 826 1.93 -30.21 5.59
C LEU A 826 3.21 -30.38 4.76
N ARG A 827 3.06 -30.70 3.48
CA ARG A 827 4.11 -30.65 2.47
C ARG A 827 3.63 -29.83 1.28
N MET A 828 4.50 -28.97 0.74
CA MET A 828 4.16 -28.12 -0.40
C MET A 828 5.24 -28.12 -1.46
N ASN A 829 4.83 -28.28 -2.71
CA ASN A 829 5.69 -28.25 -3.88
C ASN A 829 5.18 -27.24 -4.89
N VAL A 830 6.11 -26.54 -5.55
CA VAL A 830 5.82 -25.77 -6.75
C VAL A 830 6.42 -26.55 -7.90
N VAL A 831 5.56 -27.08 -8.77
CA VAL A 831 5.98 -27.81 -9.95
C VAL A 831 6.05 -26.83 -11.11
N LYS A 832 7.23 -26.71 -11.72
CA LYS A 832 7.44 -25.87 -12.90
C LYS A 832 7.48 -26.75 -14.14
N PHE A 833 6.84 -26.30 -15.20
CA PHE A 833 6.86 -27.01 -16.47
C PHE A 833 6.96 -26.03 -17.63
N ASN A 834 7.71 -26.45 -18.64
CA ASN A 834 7.89 -25.76 -19.89
C ASN A 834 7.23 -26.61 -20.98
N THR A 835 6.33 -26.01 -21.74
CA THR A 835 5.69 -26.61 -22.90
C THR A 835 5.82 -25.68 -24.09
N HIS A 836 5.44 -26.15 -25.28
CA HIS A 836 5.38 -25.31 -26.47
C HIS A 836 4.45 -24.09 -26.29
N PHE A 837 3.46 -24.19 -25.39
CA PHE A 837 2.44 -23.18 -25.17
C PHE A 837 2.64 -22.38 -23.87
N CYS A 838 3.45 -22.88 -22.93
CA CYS A 838 3.72 -22.16 -21.69
C CYS A 838 5.14 -22.36 -21.18
N TYR A 839 5.86 -21.26 -21.00
CA TYR A 839 7.17 -21.22 -20.36
C TYR A 839 7.02 -20.79 -18.90
N ASN A 840 7.68 -21.51 -17.98
CA ASN A 840 7.59 -21.29 -16.53
C ASN A 840 6.15 -21.34 -15.97
N CYS A 841 5.28 -22.16 -16.54
CA CYS A 841 4.00 -22.45 -15.89
C CYS A 841 4.25 -23.14 -14.55
N GLU A 842 3.42 -22.80 -13.57
CA GLU A 842 3.53 -23.35 -12.23
C GLU A 842 2.27 -24.15 -11.85
N MET A 843 2.45 -25.11 -10.95
CA MET A 843 1.37 -25.75 -10.21
C MET A 843 1.76 -25.76 -8.74
N LEU A 844 0.86 -25.29 -7.89
CA LEU A 844 1.00 -25.45 -6.45
C LEU A 844 0.41 -26.80 -6.05
N VAL A 845 1.20 -27.61 -5.35
CA VAL A 845 0.78 -28.89 -4.81
C VAL A 845 0.89 -28.84 -3.29
N ILE A 846 -0.21 -29.06 -2.58
CA ILE A 846 -0.29 -29.05 -1.13
C ILE A 846 -0.76 -30.43 -0.66
N ASN A 847 0.12 -31.21 -0.05
CA ASN A 847 -0.18 -32.54 0.49
C ASN A 847 -0.28 -32.46 2.02
N ARG A 848 -1.37 -33.02 2.54
CA ARG A 848 -1.59 -33.32 3.95
C ARG A 848 -1.54 -34.83 4.12
N GLU A 849 -0.66 -35.32 4.98
CA GLU A 849 -0.40 -36.76 5.06
C GLU A 849 -0.21 -37.27 6.49
N ILE A 850 -0.81 -38.42 6.77
CA ILE A 850 -0.64 -39.22 7.98
C ILE A 850 -0.65 -40.71 7.59
N PRO A 851 -0.03 -41.64 8.36
CA PRO A 851 -0.10 -43.06 8.01
C PRO A 851 -1.54 -43.56 7.81
N GLY A 852 -1.80 -44.16 6.64
CA GLY A 852 -3.12 -44.67 6.22
C GLY A 852 -4.02 -43.64 5.51
N GLU A 853 -3.64 -42.37 5.41
CA GLU A 853 -4.45 -41.34 4.74
C GLU A 853 -3.61 -40.17 4.18
N SER A 854 -3.87 -39.77 2.93
CA SER A 854 -3.29 -38.59 2.30
C SER A 854 -4.37 -37.76 1.60
N VAL A 855 -4.29 -36.44 1.68
CA VAL A 855 -5.14 -35.49 0.94
C VAL A 855 -4.26 -34.46 0.27
N THR A 856 -4.36 -34.34 -1.05
CA THR A 856 -3.53 -33.43 -1.83
C THR A 856 -4.37 -32.48 -2.66
N PHE A 857 -4.08 -31.19 -2.55
CA PHE A 857 -4.62 -30.13 -3.39
C PHE A 857 -3.63 -29.79 -4.50
N PHE A 858 -4.10 -29.87 -5.74
CA PHE A 858 -3.41 -29.44 -6.94
C PHE A 858 -4.05 -28.16 -7.45
N MET A 859 -3.26 -27.12 -7.69
CA MET A 859 -3.73 -25.82 -8.17
C MET A 859 -2.89 -25.37 -9.36
N SER A 860 -3.51 -25.33 -10.53
CA SER A 860 -2.89 -24.95 -11.81
C SER A 860 -2.71 -23.44 -11.91
N PHE A 861 -1.47 -22.98 -12.05
CA PHE A 861 -1.15 -21.60 -12.43
C PHE A 861 -1.03 -21.42 -13.95
N SER A 862 -1.28 -22.48 -14.73
CA SER A 862 -1.21 -22.46 -16.18
C SER A 862 -2.27 -21.55 -16.79
N PRO A 863 -1.89 -20.66 -17.74
CA PRO A 863 -2.84 -19.78 -18.40
C PRO A 863 -3.50 -20.36 -19.65
N VAL A 864 -2.94 -21.43 -20.23
CA VAL A 864 -3.26 -21.84 -21.61
C VAL A 864 -3.34 -23.34 -21.86
N LEU A 865 -2.91 -24.20 -20.93
CA LEU A 865 -3.04 -25.65 -21.10
C LEU A 865 -3.47 -26.39 -19.82
N ASP A 866 -4.08 -27.55 -20.04
CA ASP A 866 -4.33 -28.55 -19.01
C ASP A 866 -3.02 -29.19 -18.54
N ILE A 867 -2.92 -29.48 -17.25
CA ILE A 867 -1.77 -30.12 -16.61
C ILE A 867 -2.12 -31.57 -16.33
N PHE A 868 -1.33 -32.48 -16.88
CA PHE A 868 -1.42 -33.90 -16.55
C PHE A 868 -0.58 -34.21 -15.31
N VAL A 869 -1.20 -34.82 -14.30
CA VAL A 869 -0.60 -35.09 -12.99
C VAL A 869 -0.64 -36.58 -12.71
N GLU A 870 0.54 -37.20 -12.60
CA GLU A 870 0.71 -38.54 -12.05
C GLU A 870 0.64 -38.48 -10.52
N LEU A 871 -0.42 -39.03 -9.92
CA LEU A 871 -0.72 -38.81 -8.51
C LEU A 871 0.36 -39.40 -7.57
N ASN A 872 0.90 -40.57 -7.90
CA ASN A 872 1.94 -41.25 -7.12
C ASN A 872 3.26 -40.46 -6.99
N LYS A 873 3.49 -39.43 -7.80
CA LYS A 873 4.66 -38.54 -7.67
C LYS A 873 4.54 -37.55 -6.52
N TYR A 874 3.33 -37.26 -6.06
CA TYR A 874 3.07 -36.14 -5.14
C TYR A 874 2.32 -36.53 -3.87
N MET A 875 1.65 -37.68 -3.87
CA MET A 875 0.90 -38.19 -2.73
C MET A 875 1.03 -39.71 -2.59
N THR A 876 0.88 -40.20 -1.37
CA THR A 876 0.82 -41.64 -1.12
C THR A 876 -0.54 -42.18 -1.54
N LEU A 877 -0.51 -43.19 -2.41
CA LEU A 877 -1.71 -43.88 -2.89
C LEU A 877 -1.97 -45.11 -2.03
N TYR A 878 -3.03 -45.04 -1.25
CA TYR A 878 -3.65 -46.14 -0.52
C TYR A 878 -4.72 -46.84 -1.37
N ASN A 879 -5.33 -47.90 -0.84
CA ASN A 879 -6.24 -48.76 -1.59
C ASN A 879 -7.44 -48.01 -2.19
N GLU A 880 -7.88 -46.96 -1.51
CA GLU A 880 -8.98 -46.09 -1.94
C GLU A 880 -8.43 -44.72 -2.31
N THR A 881 -8.44 -44.35 -3.59
CA THR A 881 -8.05 -43.00 -4.05
C THR A 881 -9.18 -42.40 -4.87
N TYR A 882 -9.59 -41.17 -4.51
CA TYR A 882 -10.69 -40.46 -5.15
C TYR A 882 -10.36 -38.98 -5.33
N VAL A 883 -10.86 -38.39 -6.41
CA VAL A 883 -10.98 -36.93 -6.49
C VAL A 883 -12.20 -36.54 -5.67
N GLU A 884 -11.98 -35.75 -4.61
CA GLU A 884 -13.02 -35.34 -3.66
C GLU A 884 -13.77 -34.09 -4.10
N ALA A 885 -13.02 -33.15 -4.69
CA ALA A 885 -13.57 -31.89 -5.14
C ALA A 885 -12.68 -31.32 -6.24
N ASP A 886 -13.24 -31.09 -7.41
CA ASP A 886 -12.67 -30.21 -8.42
C ASP A 886 -13.78 -29.37 -9.05
N GLY A 887 -13.40 -28.42 -9.92
CA GLY A 887 -14.38 -27.57 -10.61
C GLY A 887 -15.26 -28.32 -11.63
N TYR A 888 -15.16 -29.64 -11.76
CA TYR A 888 -15.69 -30.44 -12.86
C TYR A 888 -16.66 -31.53 -12.41
N TYR A 889 -16.43 -32.15 -11.25
CA TYR A 889 -17.20 -33.30 -10.78
C TYR A 889 -17.79 -33.06 -9.39
N GLU A 890 -19.06 -33.43 -9.23
CA GLU A 890 -19.78 -33.32 -7.95
C GLU A 890 -19.55 -34.52 -7.03
N GLU A 891 -19.13 -35.65 -7.59
CA GLU A 891 -19.07 -36.93 -6.91
C GLU A 891 -17.63 -37.44 -6.82
N ARG A 892 -17.35 -38.15 -5.71
CA ARG A 892 -16.15 -38.96 -5.56
C ARG A 892 -16.03 -39.90 -6.74
N HIS A 893 -15.05 -39.68 -7.59
CA HIS A 893 -14.74 -40.58 -8.68
C HIS A 893 -13.30 -41.06 -8.56
N LYS A 894 -13.09 -42.32 -8.95
CA LYS A 894 -11.77 -42.92 -8.97
C LYS A 894 -11.03 -42.41 -10.21
N PRO A 895 -9.82 -41.84 -10.08
CA PRO A 895 -9.05 -41.37 -11.22
C PRO A 895 -8.70 -42.53 -12.15
N TYR A 896 -8.66 -42.25 -13.45
CA TYR A 896 -8.29 -43.23 -14.48
C TYR A 896 -6.76 -43.42 -14.46
N TRP A 897 -6.28 -44.65 -14.25
CA TRP A 897 -4.85 -45.02 -14.23
C TRP A 897 -3.97 -44.19 -13.26
N ASN A 898 -4.48 -43.81 -12.08
CA ASN A 898 -3.78 -42.98 -11.09
C ASN A 898 -3.30 -41.61 -11.62
N ASN A 899 -3.98 -41.07 -12.65
CA ASN A 899 -3.67 -39.78 -13.26
C ASN A 899 -4.83 -38.79 -13.10
N LEU A 900 -4.50 -37.51 -13.01
CA LEU A 900 -5.43 -36.38 -12.94
C LEU A 900 -5.13 -35.40 -14.07
N ASN A 901 -6.15 -34.95 -14.79
CA ASN A 901 -6.04 -33.85 -15.76
C ASN A 901 -6.58 -32.56 -15.14
N LEU A 902 -5.78 -31.49 -15.12
CA LEU A 902 -6.10 -30.25 -14.43
C LEU A 902 -6.09 -29.03 -15.36
N PRO A 903 -7.26 -28.47 -15.73
CA PRO A 903 -7.33 -27.37 -16.70
C PRO A 903 -6.70 -26.02 -16.25
N PRO A 904 -6.53 -25.04 -17.17
CA PRO A 904 -5.99 -23.72 -16.87
C PRO A 904 -6.74 -23.01 -15.76
N PHE A 905 -5.99 -22.40 -14.84
CA PHE A 905 -6.55 -21.69 -13.68
C PHE A 905 -7.40 -22.53 -12.70
N GLN A 906 -7.42 -23.86 -12.84
CA GLN A 906 -8.27 -24.73 -12.01
C GLN A 906 -7.51 -25.43 -10.86
N GLY A 907 -8.26 -26.14 -10.01
CA GLY A 907 -7.71 -26.90 -8.90
C GLY A 907 -8.56 -28.12 -8.57
N ALA A 908 -7.93 -29.12 -7.96
CA ALA A 908 -8.56 -30.38 -7.56
C ALA A 908 -7.99 -30.84 -6.21
N VAL A 909 -8.84 -31.40 -5.36
CA VAL A 909 -8.48 -32.04 -4.11
C VAL A 909 -8.69 -33.54 -4.26
N VAL A 910 -7.61 -34.30 -4.06
CA VAL A 910 -7.58 -35.75 -4.16
C VAL A 910 -7.35 -36.34 -2.78
N SER A 911 -8.18 -37.27 -2.34
CA SER A 911 -7.96 -38.03 -1.12
C SER A 911 -7.55 -39.46 -1.43
N SER A 912 -6.81 -40.05 -0.51
CA SER A 912 -6.41 -41.44 -0.54
C SER A 912 -6.43 -42.03 0.86
N LYS A 913 -7.05 -43.21 1.06
CA LYS A 913 -7.26 -43.89 2.35
C LYS A 913 -7.10 -45.41 2.24
N ASN A 914 -6.88 -46.05 3.40
CA ASN A 914 -6.68 -47.49 3.64
C ASN A 914 -5.28 -48.00 3.32
#